data_AF-A0A6I6ADL3-F1
#
_entry.id   AF-A0A6I6ADL3-F1
#
_cell.length_a   1.000
_cell.length_b   1.000
_cell.length_c   1.000
_cell.angle_alpha   90.00
_cell.angle_beta   90.00
_cell.angle_gamma   90.00
#
_symmetry.space_group_name_H-M   'P 1'
#
loop_
_entity.id
_entity.type
_entity.pdbx_description
1 polymer ?
#
loop_
_entity_poly.entity_id
_entity_poly.type
_entity_poly.pdbx_seq_one_letter_code
_entity_poly.pdbx_strand_id
1 'polypeptide(L)'
;MSKQEVQLAELSLLMEALCEERLTAEEQRRLEEIVLSNPDAMQYYLNYAHLHGTLYWDQALGSDAEMAVASPVTDAELPVLKQPHDQVRRRSLSRAGLAATAVLGLVVVVWYVFRGPSTEPQLADNQQAPSELTPGPAKTLVTEDGIRRSPQFDSSQHPMLRLRQDGTVTQLTDQPLVAAKPKALPPVEKLPADASDEAIVTFINHRIQDGWQAANITPSPAATDAEWVRRVYLDVIGRIPTPEEAENFLKSKQPDKHQQLVQKLLENPSYVTNWSTIWTRLLIGRSTSRGINRRALQDFLVQSFDDNRPWNDIVFDLVAAEGDADTNGATNFLLAHLNNQAVPATAITTRLFLGTQIQCTQCHNHPFNDATQSQFWEINSFFKQTKIVRKKRTDKKGEKDQTQLALVSLRDGGTTFYETRQGLMQPAYPKFAGVKIPEGPNVNRRQELAKLMTSGKTDQLARAMVNRMWAHFFAYGFTRPIDDMGYHNSPTHPELLDELARQFADSNYNIKQLIQWICLSDAYRLSSQFTADNASDDPDDGSTPNFSRMYVKQMTVEQLYDSLLVTTNPAEIVTDYQSAWKKMQKRDQWLQQFVYTHQNEENDETTTFDGTITQALLMMNGPLVQNSLDYNRKDTILASAIKERSPDARIKKLSLAALTRYPTSRELTELKRLVKERTRYLTSRNVPPQIAVQQSYQDVYWAYLNSNEFILIH
;
A
#
# COMPACT_ATOMS: atom_id res chain seq x y z
N MET A 1 -28.38 -22.34 37.72
CA MET A 1 -28.49 -21.54 36.49
C MET A 1 -29.84 -21.81 35.86
N SER A 2 -30.56 -20.78 35.43
CA SER A 2 -31.78 -20.92 34.63
C SER A 2 -31.46 -21.57 33.28
N LYS A 3 -32.45 -22.18 32.63
CA LYS A 3 -32.26 -22.81 31.30
C LYS A 3 -31.77 -21.80 30.25
N GLN A 4 -32.13 -20.52 30.40
CA GLN A 4 -31.65 -19.42 29.57
C GLN A 4 -30.18 -19.08 29.86
N GLU A 5 -29.74 -19.05 31.12
CA GLU A 5 -28.35 -18.78 31.49
C GLU A 5 -27.38 -19.84 30.94
N VAL A 6 -27.80 -21.11 30.91
CA VAL A 6 -26.99 -22.20 30.33
C VAL A 6 -26.87 -22.06 28.82
N GLN A 7 -27.94 -21.67 28.12
CA GLN A 7 -27.93 -21.45 26.67
C GLN A 7 -27.09 -20.24 26.26
N LEU A 8 -27.10 -19.15 27.04
CA LEU A 8 -26.26 -17.98 26.76
C LEU A 8 -24.76 -18.27 26.98
N ALA A 9 -24.43 -19.06 28.00
CA ALA A 9 -23.05 -19.49 28.23
C ALA A 9 -22.54 -20.43 27.11
N GLU A 10 -23.40 -21.35 26.64
CA GLU A 10 -23.12 -22.21 25.49
C GLU A 10 -22.93 -21.38 24.21
N LEU A 11 -23.79 -20.38 23.98
CA LEU A 11 -23.71 -19.48 22.83
C LEU A 11 -22.39 -18.68 22.82
N SER A 12 -21.95 -18.16 23.97
CA SER A 12 -20.68 -17.43 24.08
C SER A 12 -19.47 -18.27 23.68
N LEU A 13 -19.43 -19.54 24.09
CA LEU A 13 -18.33 -20.46 23.75
C LEU A 13 -18.32 -20.82 22.26
N LEU A 14 -19.50 -21.02 21.67
CA LEU A 14 -19.64 -21.27 20.24
C LEU A 14 -19.25 -20.04 19.41
N MET A 15 -19.55 -18.83 19.88
CA MET A 15 -19.15 -17.58 19.23
C MET A 15 -17.65 -17.34 19.26
N GLU A 16 -16.98 -17.66 20.37
CA GLU A 16 -15.52 -17.58 20.50
C GLU A 16 -14.84 -18.59 19.54
N ALA A 17 -15.33 -19.84 19.51
CA ALA A 17 -14.83 -20.85 18.57
C ALA A 17 -15.10 -20.50 17.10
N LEU A 18 -16.19 -19.79 16.80
CA LEU A 18 -16.48 -19.27 15.46
C LEU A 18 -15.46 -18.20 15.06
N CYS A 19 -15.18 -17.25 15.95
CA CYS A 19 -14.25 -16.14 15.68
C CYS A 19 -12.78 -16.61 15.57
N GLU A 20 -12.44 -17.73 16.20
CA GLU A 20 -11.11 -18.35 16.11
C GLU A 20 -10.98 -19.39 14.98
N GLU A 21 -11.99 -19.54 14.12
CA GLU A 21 -12.05 -20.56 13.05
C GLU A 21 -11.88 -22.01 13.54
N ARG A 22 -12.27 -22.29 14.79
CA ARG A 22 -12.17 -23.61 15.43
C ARG A 22 -13.48 -24.39 15.48
N LEU A 23 -14.55 -23.85 14.87
CA LEU A 23 -15.88 -24.44 14.95
C LEU A 23 -15.99 -25.75 14.14
N THR A 24 -16.41 -26.82 14.78
CA THR A 24 -16.72 -28.08 14.08
C THR A 24 -18.09 -28.04 13.40
N ALA A 25 -18.34 -28.94 12.44
CA ALA A 25 -19.64 -29.01 11.74
C ALA A 25 -20.84 -29.40 12.64
N GLU A 26 -20.58 -29.95 13.84
CA GLU A 26 -21.61 -30.23 14.83
C GLU A 26 -21.91 -28.99 15.68
N GLU A 27 -20.86 -28.29 16.11
CA GLU A 27 -20.95 -27.00 16.81
C GLU A 27 -21.57 -25.89 15.95
N GLN A 28 -21.31 -25.90 14.64
CA GLN A 28 -21.94 -24.97 13.70
C GLN A 28 -23.46 -25.17 13.63
N ARG A 29 -23.92 -26.43 13.54
CA ARG A 29 -25.35 -26.74 13.56
C ARG A 29 -25.98 -26.40 14.91
N ARG A 30 -25.24 -26.59 16.00
CA ARG A 30 -25.69 -26.24 17.35
C ARG A 30 -25.82 -24.73 17.53
N LEU A 31 -24.87 -23.96 17.00
CA LEU A 31 -24.91 -22.50 16.98
C LEU A 31 -26.13 -22.00 16.20
N GLU A 32 -26.36 -22.53 14.99
CA GLU A 32 -27.54 -22.21 14.18
C GLU A 32 -28.84 -22.54 14.92
N GLU A 33 -28.93 -23.70 15.58
CA GLU A 33 -30.10 -24.10 16.37
C GLU A 33 -30.39 -23.13 17.52
N ILE A 34 -29.36 -22.72 18.28
CA ILE A 34 -29.51 -21.80 19.42
C ILE A 34 -29.91 -20.40 18.94
N VAL A 35 -29.25 -19.90 17.89
CA VAL A 35 -29.51 -18.58 17.30
C VAL A 35 -30.91 -18.49 16.72
N LEU A 36 -31.38 -19.53 16.02
CA LEU A 36 -32.70 -19.52 15.37
C LEU A 36 -33.86 -19.84 16.32
N SER A 37 -33.60 -20.48 17.47
CA SER A 37 -34.65 -20.89 18.41
C SER A 37 -35.04 -19.82 19.43
N ASN A 38 -34.23 -18.79 19.62
CA ASN A 38 -34.48 -17.76 20.64
C ASN A 38 -34.10 -16.35 20.14
N PRO A 39 -35.03 -15.38 20.11
CA PRO A 39 -34.74 -13.99 19.72
C PRO A 39 -33.63 -13.32 20.53
N ASP A 40 -33.50 -13.63 21.82
CA ASP A 40 -32.44 -13.08 22.67
C ASP A 40 -31.06 -13.64 22.30
N ALA A 41 -31.01 -14.91 21.88
CA ALA A 41 -29.79 -15.55 21.38
C ALA A 41 -29.39 -15.00 20.00
N MET A 42 -30.36 -14.76 19.12
CA MET A 42 -30.14 -14.06 17.85
C MET A 42 -29.57 -12.66 18.08
N GLN A 43 -30.17 -11.89 19.01
CA GLN A 43 -29.68 -10.56 19.32
C GLN A 43 -28.27 -10.60 19.94
N TYR A 44 -27.98 -11.56 20.81
CA TYR A 44 -26.63 -11.77 21.35
C TYR A 44 -25.63 -12.12 20.25
N TYR A 45 -25.98 -13.03 19.33
CA TYR A 45 -25.16 -13.39 18.17
C TYR A 45 -24.85 -12.16 17.30
N LEU A 46 -25.87 -11.37 16.95
CA LEU A 46 -25.71 -10.17 16.15
C LEU A 46 -24.87 -9.12 16.87
N ASN A 47 -25.09 -8.92 18.18
CA ASN A 47 -24.31 -7.97 18.97
C ASN A 47 -22.85 -8.43 19.12
N TYR A 48 -22.60 -9.73 19.30
CA TYR A 48 -21.26 -10.28 19.42
C TYR A 48 -20.51 -10.21 18.08
N ALA A 49 -21.16 -10.58 16.97
CA ALA A 49 -20.59 -10.45 15.62
C ALA A 49 -20.37 -8.98 15.25
N HIS A 50 -21.30 -8.09 15.61
CA HIS A 50 -21.14 -6.66 15.46
C HIS A 50 -19.97 -6.14 16.29
N LEU A 51 -19.87 -6.50 17.58
CA LEU A 51 -18.76 -6.10 18.46
C LEU A 51 -17.41 -6.62 17.96
N HIS A 52 -17.33 -7.88 17.50
CA HIS A 52 -16.10 -8.42 16.92
C HIS A 52 -15.76 -7.72 15.58
N GLY A 53 -16.77 -7.37 14.80
CA GLY A 53 -16.62 -6.54 13.61
C GLY A 53 -16.18 -5.11 13.93
N THR A 54 -16.77 -4.46 14.93
CA THR A 54 -16.46 -3.08 15.32
C THR A 54 -15.18 -2.99 16.13
N LEU A 55 -14.75 -3.99 16.90
CA LEU A 55 -13.39 -4.02 17.47
C LEU A 55 -12.32 -4.13 16.39
N TYR A 56 -12.67 -4.68 15.23
CA TYR A 56 -11.85 -4.63 14.01
C TYR A 56 -11.85 -3.23 13.34
N TRP A 57 -12.81 -2.35 13.67
CA TRP A 57 -12.98 -1.01 13.09
C TRP A 57 -12.72 0.16 14.06
N ASP A 58 -12.82 -0.01 15.38
CA ASP A 58 -12.55 0.99 16.42
C ASP A 58 -11.04 1.14 16.69
N GLN A 59 -10.21 0.24 16.14
CA GLN A 59 -8.78 0.47 15.96
C GLN A 59 -8.46 1.34 14.74
N ALA A 60 -9.42 1.59 13.85
CA ALA A 60 -9.26 2.38 12.62
C ALA A 60 -9.83 3.81 12.71
N LEU A 61 -10.59 4.14 13.76
CA LEU A 61 -11.07 5.51 14.03
C LEU A 61 -10.67 5.90 15.45
N GLY A 62 -9.61 6.70 15.59
CA GLY A 62 -9.27 7.31 16.87
C GLY A 62 -10.40 8.21 17.34
N SER A 63 -11.03 7.88 18.47
CA SER A 63 -12.02 8.75 19.08
C SER A 63 -11.58 9.18 20.48
N ASP A 64 -11.13 10.43 20.57
CA ASP A 64 -11.36 11.29 21.74
C ASP A 64 -12.88 11.53 21.89
N ALA A 65 -13.61 10.48 22.25
CA ALA A 65 -14.96 10.59 22.75
C ALA A 65 -14.94 10.13 24.21
N GLU A 66 -15.06 11.08 25.14
CA GLU A 66 -15.23 10.79 26.56
C GLU A 66 -16.44 9.88 26.75
N MET A 67 -16.18 8.59 26.98
CA MET A 67 -17.18 7.64 27.42
C MET A 67 -17.40 7.77 28.92
N ALA A 68 -18.67 7.93 29.30
CA ALA A 68 -19.12 7.95 30.69
C ALA A 68 -18.63 6.71 31.46
N VAL A 69 -17.95 6.97 32.57
CA VAL A 69 -17.43 5.96 33.51
C VAL A 69 -18.61 5.17 34.09
N ALA A 70 -18.68 3.88 33.81
CA ALA A 70 -19.51 2.94 34.54
C ALA A 70 -18.90 2.70 35.93
N SER A 71 -19.69 2.89 36.98
CA SER A 71 -19.29 2.71 38.38
C SER A 71 -18.85 1.26 38.69
N PRO A 72 -17.85 1.06 39.58
CA PRO A 72 -17.31 -0.26 39.89
C PRO A 72 -18.30 -1.13 40.68
N VAL A 73 -18.44 -2.38 40.25
CA VAL A 73 -19.05 -3.46 41.02
C VAL A 73 -17.97 -4.05 41.94
N THR A 74 -18.29 -4.18 43.23
CA THR A 74 -17.37 -4.56 44.30
C THR A 74 -17.06 -6.06 44.37
N ASP A 75 -15.81 -6.38 44.72
CA ASP A 75 -15.32 -7.72 45.06
C ASP A 75 -15.99 -8.28 46.31
N ALA A 76 -16.71 -9.40 46.17
CA ALA A 76 -16.95 -10.33 47.27
C ALA A 76 -17.28 -11.75 46.75
N GLU A 77 -16.48 -12.70 47.24
CA GLU A 77 -16.75 -14.15 47.37
C GLU A 77 -16.53 -15.07 46.15
N LEU A 78 -15.27 -15.48 45.96
CA LEU A 78 -14.91 -16.72 45.27
C LEU A 78 -14.74 -17.88 46.28
N PRO A 79 -15.37 -19.05 46.06
CA PRO A 79 -14.97 -20.30 46.69
C PRO A 79 -14.22 -21.23 45.72
N VAL A 80 -13.13 -21.79 46.24
CA VAL A 80 -12.21 -22.78 45.65
C VAL A 80 -12.87 -24.15 45.51
N LEU A 81 -12.67 -24.85 44.37
CA LEU A 81 -12.96 -26.29 44.25
C LEU A 81 -11.86 -27.09 43.53
N LYS A 82 -11.66 -28.30 44.07
CA LYS A 82 -10.55 -29.25 43.94
C LYS A 82 -10.51 -30.01 42.60
N GLN A 83 -9.31 -30.42 42.20
CA GLN A 83 -9.08 -31.47 41.20
C GLN A 83 -9.47 -32.87 41.72
N PRO A 84 -9.93 -33.77 40.83
CA PRO A 84 -9.79 -35.20 41.03
C PRO A 84 -8.91 -35.88 39.96
N HIS A 85 -8.23 -36.92 40.44
CA HIS A 85 -7.25 -37.80 39.79
C HIS A 85 -7.85 -38.87 38.85
N ASP A 86 -7.01 -39.26 37.87
CA ASP A 86 -6.74 -40.56 37.24
C ASP A 86 -7.89 -41.52 36.82
N GLN A 87 -7.84 -42.02 35.56
CA GLN A 87 -7.27 -43.34 35.23
C GLN A 87 -7.53 -43.80 33.76
N VAL A 88 -6.45 -44.25 33.08
CA VAL A 88 -6.34 -45.49 32.25
C VAL A 88 -6.98 -45.45 30.83
N ARG A 89 -6.41 -45.91 29.68
CA ARG A 89 -5.32 -46.84 29.31
C ARG A 89 -4.84 -46.63 27.85
N ARG A 90 -3.61 -47.08 27.58
CA ARG A 90 -2.83 -47.08 26.31
C ARG A 90 -3.30 -48.05 25.21
N ARG A 91 -2.89 -47.75 23.95
CA ARG A 91 -2.19 -48.60 22.92
C ARG A 91 -1.98 -47.75 21.63
N SER A 92 -0.95 -47.86 20.77
CA SER A 92 0.38 -48.49 20.72
C SER A 92 1.09 -48.09 19.40
N LEU A 93 2.44 -47.94 19.43
CA LEU A 93 3.44 -48.06 18.34
C LEU A 93 3.43 -46.98 17.21
N SER A 94 4.55 -46.43 16.70
CA SER A 94 5.94 -46.92 16.62
C SER A 94 6.99 -45.79 16.38
N ARG A 95 8.15 -46.01 17.02
CA ARG A 95 9.55 -45.58 16.80
C ARG A 95 9.92 -44.65 15.61
N ALA A 96 10.47 -43.47 15.95
CA ALA A 96 11.84 -43.04 15.59
C ALA A 96 12.17 -41.70 16.31
N GLY A 97 13.09 -41.70 17.28
CA GLY A 97 13.46 -40.46 18.00
C GLY A 97 14.42 -40.67 19.16
N LEU A 98 15.63 -41.18 18.88
CA LEU A 98 16.74 -41.18 19.84
C LEU A 98 17.82 -40.23 19.31
N ALA A 99 17.67 -38.93 19.58
CA ALA A 99 18.75 -37.93 19.44
C ALA A 99 18.48 -36.56 20.12
N ALA A 100 17.37 -36.34 20.83
CA ALA A 100 16.97 -34.98 21.26
C ALA A 100 17.01 -34.71 22.78
N THR A 101 17.35 -35.68 23.64
CA THR A 101 17.21 -35.53 25.10
C THR A 101 18.48 -35.12 25.84
N ALA A 102 19.64 -35.06 25.19
CA ALA A 102 20.89 -34.65 25.83
C ALA A 102 21.16 -33.13 25.80
N VAL A 103 20.49 -32.37 24.92
CA VAL A 103 20.76 -30.93 24.73
C VAL A 103 19.89 -30.04 25.64
N LEU A 104 18.68 -30.50 26.00
CA LEU A 104 17.75 -29.73 26.84
C LEU A 104 18.15 -29.67 28.32
N GLY A 105 18.87 -30.66 28.83
CA GLY A 105 19.32 -30.67 30.23
C GLY A 105 20.41 -29.63 30.54
N LEU A 106 21.19 -29.22 29.55
CA LEU A 106 22.34 -28.32 29.73
C LEU A 106 21.93 -26.83 29.68
N VAL A 107 20.83 -26.50 29.00
CA VAL A 107 20.31 -25.12 28.89
C VAL A 107 19.63 -24.66 30.18
N VAL A 108 18.94 -25.56 30.89
CA VAL A 108 18.20 -25.22 32.13
C VAL A 108 19.14 -24.92 33.30
N VAL A 109 20.30 -25.60 33.35
CA VAL A 109 21.29 -25.40 34.44
C VAL A 109 22.07 -24.09 34.26
N VAL A 110 22.37 -23.69 33.01
CA VAL A 110 23.05 -22.42 32.73
C VAL A 110 22.12 -21.22 32.99
N TRP A 111 20.80 -21.39 32.78
CA TRP A 111 19.81 -20.33 33.04
C TRP A 111 19.64 -20.01 34.53
N TYR A 112 19.77 -21.00 35.41
CA TYR A 112 19.57 -20.81 36.87
C TYR A 112 20.78 -20.22 37.60
N VAL A 113 22.00 -20.38 37.06
CA VAL A 113 23.24 -19.98 37.76
C VAL A 113 23.63 -18.51 37.52
N PHE A 114 23.07 -17.84 36.49
CA PHE A 114 23.53 -16.51 36.07
C PHE A 114 22.60 -15.32 36.40
N ARG A 115 21.59 -15.47 37.27
CA ARG A 115 20.76 -14.34 37.72
C ARG A 115 21.14 -13.86 39.14
N GLY A 116 21.89 -12.76 39.21
CA GLY A 116 22.06 -11.97 40.43
C GLY A 116 20.77 -11.20 40.81
N PRO A 117 20.68 -10.67 42.04
CA PRO A 117 19.41 -10.25 42.64
C PRO A 117 18.90 -8.93 42.04
N SER A 118 17.68 -8.96 41.50
CA SER A 118 16.91 -7.77 41.12
C SER A 118 16.07 -7.31 42.31
N THR A 119 16.29 -6.06 42.73
CA THR A 119 15.40 -5.32 43.65
C THR A 119 14.08 -5.00 42.95
N GLU A 120 12.97 -5.50 43.48
CA GLU A 120 11.61 -5.12 43.07
C GLU A 120 11.30 -3.66 43.45
N PRO A 121 10.59 -2.89 42.60
CA PRO A 121 10.08 -1.58 42.99
C PRO A 121 8.91 -1.74 43.98
N GLN A 122 9.04 -1.11 45.15
CA GLN A 122 7.96 -0.97 46.12
C GLN A 122 6.89 0.00 45.60
N LEU A 123 5.64 -0.46 45.58
CA LEU A 123 4.46 0.38 45.39
C LEU A 123 4.30 1.28 46.63
N ALA A 124 4.23 2.59 46.41
CA ALA A 124 3.93 3.57 47.44
C ALA A 124 2.44 3.51 47.80
N ASP A 125 2.15 3.34 49.09
CA ASP A 125 0.83 3.42 49.71
C ASP A 125 0.33 4.88 49.66
N ASN A 126 -0.87 5.09 49.11
CA ASN A 126 -1.50 6.41 49.03
C ASN A 126 -2.87 6.34 49.72
N GLN A 127 -2.85 6.49 51.05
CA GLN A 127 -4.06 6.69 51.85
C GLN A 127 -4.57 8.12 51.68
N GLN A 128 -5.71 8.30 51.01
CA GLN A 128 -6.56 9.48 51.19
C GLN A 128 -8.02 9.06 51.34
N ALA A 129 -8.59 9.46 52.48
CA ALA A 129 -9.95 9.16 52.91
C ALA A 129 -11.01 9.89 52.04
N PRO A 130 -12.21 9.31 51.83
CA PRO A 130 -13.27 9.98 51.09
C PRO A 130 -13.92 11.08 51.96
N SER A 131 -14.00 12.30 51.44
CA SER A 131 -14.84 13.36 52.01
C SER A 131 -16.31 13.14 51.65
N GLU A 132 -17.16 13.27 52.65
CA GLU A 132 -18.62 13.26 52.55
C GLU A 132 -19.14 14.42 51.69
N LEU A 133 -20.04 14.13 50.75
CA LEU A 133 -20.94 15.13 50.15
C LEU A 133 -22.38 14.70 50.42
N THR A 134 -23.08 15.55 51.17
CA THR A 134 -24.48 15.44 51.56
C THR A 134 -25.42 15.86 50.41
N PRO A 135 -26.63 15.26 50.29
CA PRO A 135 -27.61 15.66 49.28
C PRO A 135 -28.50 16.82 49.75
N GLY A 136 -28.55 17.89 48.96
CA GLY A 136 -29.55 18.96 49.07
C GLY A 136 -30.81 18.65 48.24
N PRO A 137 -31.99 19.20 48.59
CA PRO A 137 -33.28 18.72 48.08
C PRO A 137 -33.70 19.36 46.74
N ALA A 138 -34.52 18.60 46.02
CA ALA A 138 -35.10 18.92 44.72
C ALA A 138 -36.01 20.16 44.72
N LYS A 139 -36.03 20.87 43.58
CA LYS A 139 -37.24 21.51 43.04
C LYS A 139 -37.22 21.57 41.51
N THR A 140 -38.36 21.17 40.98
CA THR A 140 -38.81 20.96 39.60
C THR A 140 -38.88 22.25 38.76
N LEU A 141 -38.66 22.16 37.45
CA LEU A 141 -39.39 22.91 36.40
C LEU A 141 -39.20 22.21 35.03
N VAL A 142 -40.29 21.55 34.59
CA VAL A 142 -40.86 21.40 33.23
C VAL A 142 -39.96 21.67 32.02
N THR A 143 -39.87 20.68 31.12
CA THR A 143 -39.59 20.88 29.68
C THR A 143 -40.66 20.18 28.85
N GLU A 144 -41.23 20.94 27.91
CA GLU A 144 -42.23 20.56 26.92
C GLU A 144 -41.79 19.38 26.03
N ASP A 145 -42.80 18.66 25.56
CA ASP A 145 -42.75 17.54 24.63
C ASP A 145 -41.81 17.74 23.43
N GLY A 146 -40.99 16.73 23.13
CA GLY A 146 -40.18 16.75 21.91
C GLY A 146 -39.17 15.64 21.69
N ILE A 147 -39.38 14.41 22.18
CA ILE A 147 -38.53 13.27 21.80
C ILE A 147 -38.89 12.86 20.35
N ARG A 148 -38.15 13.41 19.37
CA ARG A 148 -38.09 12.81 18.03
C ARG A 148 -37.23 11.55 18.11
N ARG A 149 -37.90 10.43 17.86
CA ARG A 149 -37.32 9.11 17.61
C ARG A 149 -36.29 9.18 16.48
N SER A 150 -35.19 8.48 16.66
CA SER A 150 -34.25 8.10 15.60
C SER A 150 -35.01 7.60 14.37
N PRO A 151 -34.62 7.97 13.13
CA PRO A 151 -35.28 7.44 11.95
C PRO A 151 -35.06 5.92 11.90
N GLN A 152 -36.17 5.21 11.83
CA GLN A 152 -36.23 3.78 11.55
C GLN A 152 -35.60 3.56 10.17
N PHE A 153 -34.49 2.83 10.10
CA PHE A 153 -33.94 2.35 8.83
C PHE A 153 -35.00 1.47 8.17
N ASP A 154 -35.61 1.98 7.10
CA ASP A 154 -36.52 1.26 6.24
C ASP A 154 -35.69 0.45 5.23
N SER A 155 -35.67 -0.87 5.39
CA SER A 155 -34.94 -1.80 4.53
C SER A 155 -35.50 -1.89 3.10
N SER A 156 -36.51 -1.09 2.74
CA SER A 156 -37.10 -1.04 1.40
C SER A 156 -36.43 -0.06 0.41
N GLN A 157 -35.33 0.61 0.79
CA GLN A 157 -34.60 1.53 -0.10
C GLN A 157 -33.33 0.95 -0.73
N HIS A 158 -33.32 -0.35 -1.07
CA HIS A 158 -32.36 -0.86 -2.05
C HIS A 158 -32.77 -0.37 -3.46
N PRO A 159 -31.86 0.16 -4.30
CA PRO A 159 -32.20 0.78 -5.60
C PRO A 159 -32.77 -0.18 -6.66
N MET A 160 -32.97 -1.46 -6.34
CA MET A 160 -33.44 -2.48 -7.27
C MET A 160 -34.90 -2.90 -7.09
N LEU A 161 -35.58 -2.54 -5.97
CA LEU A 161 -36.98 -2.94 -5.74
C LEU A 161 -37.70 -1.90 -4.88
N ARG A 162 -38.56 -1.08 -5.50
CA ARG A 162 -39.57 -0.30 -4.75
C ARG A 162 -40.92 -1.02 -4.85
N LEU A 163 -41.46 -1.44 -3.72
CA LEU A 163 -42.86 -1.85 -3.61
C LEU A 163 -43.74 -0.60 -3.71
N ARG A 164 -44.70 -0.58 -4.65
CA ARG A 164 -45.84 0.34 -4.55
C ARG A 164 -46.77 -0.13 -3.44
N GLN A 165 -47.50 0.81 -2.85
CA GLN A 165 -48.51 0.57 -1.81
C GLN A 165 -49.68 -0.33 -2.26
N ASP A 166 -49.77 -0.67 -3.56
CA ASP A 166 -50.78 -1.58 -4.12
C ASP A 166 -50.30 -3.04 -4.28
N GLY A 167 -49.07 -3.35 -3.86
CA GLY A 167 -48.52 -4.70 -3.92
C GLY A 167 -48.09 -5.17 -5.31
N THR A 168 -48.06 -4.29 -6.32
CA THR A 168 -47.56 -4.65 -7.66
C THR A 168 -46.07 -4.35 -7.81
N VAL A 169 -45.28 -5.37 -8.17
CA VAL A 169 -43.86 -5.23 -8.53
C VAL A 169 -43.78 -4.95 -10.02
N THR A 170 -43.40 -3.73 -10.39
CA THR A 170 -43.01 -3.42 -11.78
C THR A 170 -41.49 -3.48 -11.87
N GLN A 171 -40.94 -4.35 -12.73
CA GLN A 171 -39.54 -4.24 -13.14
C GLN A 171 -39.37 -2.87 -13.80
N LEU A 172 -38.66 -1.97 -13.12
CA LEU A 172 -38.16 -0.73 -13.72
C LEU A 172 -37.14 -1.14 -14.79
N THR A 173 -37.63 -1.31 -16.02
CA THR A 173 -36.88 -1.49 -17.28
C THR A 173 -35.81 -2.59 -17.29
N ASP A 174 -35.91 -3.56 -18.22
CA ASP A 174 -34.83 -4.51 -18.55
C ASP A 174 -33.53 -3.86 -19.07
N GLN A 175 -33.45 -2.52 -19.07
CA GLN A 175 -32.23 -1.81 -19.43
C GLN A 175 -31.31 -1.73 -18.21
N PRO A 176 -30.06 -2.23 -18.30
CA PRO A 176 -29.08 -2.00 -17.25
C PRO A 176 -28.94 -0.48 -16.99
N LEU A 177 -28.73 -0.11 -15.73
CA LEU A 177 -28.44 1.26 -15.29
C LEU A 177 -27.05 1.67 -15.79
N VAL A 178 -26.87 1.73 -17.11
CA VAL A 178 -25.62 2.14 -17.74
C VAL A 178 -25.47 3.64 -17.56
N ALA A 179 -24.34 4.07 -17.00
CA ALA A 179 -24.01 5.49 -16.93
C ALA A 179 -24.06 6.09 -18.34
N ALA A 180 -24.93 7.07 -18.54
CA ALA A 180 -25.08 7.70 -19.84
C ALA A 180 -23.75 8.37 -20.23
N LYS A 181 -23.22 8.02 -21.40
CA LYS A 181 -22.02 8.67 -21.94
C LYS A 181 -22.23 10.19 -21.97
N PRO A 182 -21.43 10.99 -21.25
CA PRO A 182 -21.61 12.43 -21.19
C PRO A 182 -21.52 13.04 -22.60
N LYS A 183 -22.34 14.07 -22.83
CA LYS A 183 -22.24 14.89 -24.04
C LYS A 183 -20.83 15.49 -24.08
N ALA A 184 -20.16 15.39 -25.24
CA ALA A 184 -18.80 15.90 -25.40
C ALA A 184 -18.69 17.32 -24.83
N LEU A 185 -17.78 17.51 -23.89
CA LEU A 185 -17.46 18.83 -23.35
C LEU A 185 -17.01 19.75 -24.50
N PRO A 186 -17.26 21.07 -24.41
CA PRO A 186 -16.77 22.01 -25.41
C PRO A 186 -15.26 21.85 -25.60
N PRO A 187 -14.74 22.03 -26.82
CA PRO A 187 -13.32 21.84 -27.09
C PRO A 187 -12.51 22.84 -26.26
N VAL A 188 -11.68 22.29 -25.37
CA VAL A 188 -10.67 23.01 -24.60
C VAL A 188 -9.53 23.40 -25.54
N GLU A 189 -8.87 24.50 -25.23
CA GLU A 189 -7.63 24.91 -25.90
C GLU A 189 -6.59 23.78 -25.78
N LYS A 190 -6.25 23.18 -26.92
CA LYS A 190 -5.25 22.12 -27.02
C LYS A 190 -3.88 22.74 -27.17
N LEU A 191 -2.89 22.23 -26.45
CA LEU A 191 -1.50 22.61 -26.67
C LEU A 191 -1.01 22.02 -28.00
N PRO A 192 -0.08 22.68 -28.69
CA PRO A 192 0.57 22.12 -29.87
C PRO A 192 1.40 20.89 -29.48
N ALA A 193 1.65 19.99 -30.44
CA ALA A 193 2.41 18.76 -30.21
C ALA A 193 3.89 19.01 -29.85
N ASP A 194 4.43 20.17 -30.23
CA ASP A 194 5.77 20.65 -29.91
C ASP A 194 5.77 21.69 -28.77
N ALA A 195 4.75 21.65 -27.89
CA ALA A 195 4.68 22.52 -26.74
C ALA A 195 5.94 22.36 -25.85
N SER A 196 6.51 23.48 -25.43
CA SER A 196 7.62 23.49 -24.48
C SER A 196 7.19 22.94 -23.13
N ASP A 197 8.13 22.37 -22.37
CA ASP A 197 7.91 21.89 -21.00
C ASP A 197 7.25 22.94 -20.09
N GLU A 198 7.66 24.20 -20.21
CA GLU A 198 7.11 25.31 -19.43
C GLU A 198 5.63 25.56 -19.75
N ALA A 199 5.25 25.46 -21.03
CA ALA A 199 3.86 25.60 -21.46
C ALA A 199 2.98 24.47 -20.92
N ILE A 200 3.51 23.23 -20.91
CA ILE A 200 2.79 22.07 -20.36
C ILE A 200 2.61 22.21 -18.85
N VAL A 201 3.66 22.56 -18.10
CA VAL A 201 3.56 22.83 -16.66
C VAL A 201 2.59 23.97 -16.36
N THR A 202 2.64 25.04 -17.15
CA THR A 202 1.70 26.16 -17.03
C THR A 202 0.26 25.71 -17.25
N PHE A 203 0.01 24.84 -18.23
CA PHE A 203 -1.31 24.28 -18.47
C PHE A 203 -1.79 23.41 -17.30
N ILE A 204 -0.91 22.57 -16.74
CA ILE A 204 -1.21 21.77 -15.52
C ILE A 204 -1.66 22.70 -14.40
N ASN A 205 -0.91 23.77 -14.13
CA ASN A 205 -1.21 24.69 -13.04
C ASN A 205 -2.55 25.40 -13.24
N HIS A 206 -2.84 25.88 -14.45
CA HIS A 206 -4.13 26.52 -14.75
C HIS A 206 -5.32 25.55 -14.57
N ARG A 207 -5.23 24.32 -15.08
CA ARG A 207 -6.33 23.36 -14.98
C ARG A 207 -6.60 22.90 -13.54
N ILE A 208 -5.57 22.76 -12.71
CA ILE A 208 -5.75 22.49 -11.28
C ILE A 208 -6.39 23.70 -10.59
N GLN A 209 -5.95 24.92 -10.91
CA GLN A 209 -6.52 26.15 -10.35
C GLN A 209 -8.00 26.33 -10.73
N ASP A 210 -8.38 26.00 -11.96
CA ASP A 210 -9.78 26.01 -12.40
C ASP A 210 -10.63 25.05 -11.56
N GLY A 211 -10.08 23.87 -11.21
CA GLY A 211 -10.71 22.91 -10.30
C GLY A 211 -10.95 23.49 -8.91
N TRP A 212 -9.93 24.14 -8.33
CA TRP A 212 -10.08 24.82 -7.03
C TRP A 212 -11.13 25.93 -7.04
N GLN A 213 -11.16 26.74 -8.11
CA GLN A 213 -12.18 27.79 -8.26
C GLN A 213 -13.59 27.22 -8.39
N ALA A 214 -13.76 26.15 -9.17
CA ALA A 214 -15.04 25.48 -9.33
C ALA A 214 -15.53 24.84 -8.02
N ALA A 215 -14.62 24.29 -7.22
CA ALA A 215 -14.92 23.70 -5.92
C ALA A 215 -15.00 24.74 -4.78
N ASN A 216 -14.65 26.01 -5.04
CA ASN A 216 -14.51 27.06 -4.03
C ASN A 216 -13.57 26.67 -2.88
N ILE A 217 -12.43 26.07 -3.23
CA ILE A 217 -11.39 25.61 -2.30
C ILE A 217 -10.19 26.53 -2.40
N THR A 218 -9.66 26.96 -1.26
CA THR A 218 -8.35 27.64 -1.19
C THR A 218 -7.26 26.58 -0.97
N PRO A 219 -6.24 26.47 -1.84
CA PRO A 219 -5.18 25.49 -1.66
C PRO A 219 -4.29 25.81 -0.44
N SER A 220 -3.59 24.79 0.05
CA SER A 220 -2.55 24.91 1.06
C SER A 220 -1.44 25.88 0.62
N PRO A 221 -0.67 26.45 1.56
CA PRO A 221 0.51 27.22 1.19
C PRO A 221 1.54 26.35 0.46
N ALA A 222 2.45 27.00 -0.26
CA ALA A 222 3.60 26.32 -0.85
C ALA A 222 4.43 25.60 0.23
N ALA A 223 4.85 24.38 -0.08
CA ALA A 223 5.74 23.57 0.74
C ALA A 223 7.07 24.31 0.97
N THR A 224 7.67 24.04 2.12
CA THR A 224 9.04 24.51 2.34
C THR A 224 10.01 23.76 1.42
N ASP A 225 11.17 24.36 1.13
CA ASP A 225 12.22 23.68 0.36
C ASP A 225 12.62 22.33 0.98
N ALA A 226 12.56 22.22 2.31
CA ALA A 226 12.87 20.99 3.04
C ALA A 226 11.82 19.89 2.82
N GLU A 227 10.53 20.24 2.86
CA GLU A 227 9.43 19.33 2.54
C GLU A 227 9.53 18.87 1.09
N TRP A 228 9.69 19.81 0.15
CA TRP A 228 9.74 19.49 -1.27
C TRP A 228 10.95 18.62 -1.65
N VAL A 229 12.15 18.94 -1.14
CA VAL A 229 13.35 18.13 -1.45
C VAL A 229 13.23 16.72 -0.90
N ARG A 230 12.64 16.54 0.29
CA ARG A 230 12.41 15.20 0.85
C ARG A 230 11.46 14.41 -0.05
N ARG A 231 10.35 15.01 -0.42
CA ARG A 231 9.29 14.41 -1.25
C ARG A 231 9.80 13.97 -2.61
N VAL A 232 10.48 14.85 -3.35
CA VAL A 232 10.96 14.55 -4.70
C VAL A 232 12.02 13.45 -4.71
N TYR A 233 12.88 13.39 -3.70
CA TYR A 233 13.87 12.32 -3.55
C TYR A 233 13.20 10.96 -3.33
N LEU A 234 12.18 10.91 -2.46
CA LEU A 234 11.44 9.69 -2.19
C LEU A 234 10.62 9.23 -3.40
N ASP A 235 9.92 10.15 -4.07
CA ASP A 235 9.05 9.82 -5.20
C ASP A 235 9.84 9.43 -6.46
N VAL A 236 10.96 10.11 -6.75
CA VAL A 236 11.72 9.90 -8.00
C VAL A 236 12.74 8.78 -7.85
N ILE A 237 13.54 8.77 -6.77
CA ILE A 237 14.66 7.82 -6.62
C ILE A 237 14.50 6.84 -5.46
N GLY A 238 13.40 6.89 -4.71
CA GLY A 238 13.06 5.86 -3.74
C GLY A 238 13.83 5.92 -2.42
N ARG A 239 14.38 7.07 -2.03
CA ARG A 239 15.08 7.25 -0.73
C ARG A 239 15.08 8.71 -0.30
N ILE A 240 15.32 8.99 0.97
CA ILE A 240 15.61 10.36 1.44
C ILE A 240 16.96 10.88 0.88
N PRO A 241 17.15 12.21 0.77
CA PRO A 241 18.45 12.78 0.41
C PRO A 241 19.50 12.54 1.51
N THR A 242 20.77 12.48 1.13
CA THR A 242 21.86 12.57 2.12
C THR A 242 21.88 13.94 2.79
N PRO A 243 22.51 14.07 3.97
CA PRO A 243 22.66 15.37 4.61
C PRO A 243 23.33 16.41 3.71
N GLU A 244 24.31 15.99 2.90
CA GLU A 244 25.02 16.87 1.96
C GLU A 244 24.14 17.26 0.76
N GLU A 245 23.40 16.30 0.19
CA GLU A 245 22.43 16.57 -0.89
C GLU A 245 21.36 17.57 -0.44
N ALA A 246 20.78 17.34 0.74
CA ALA A 246 19.79 18.23 1.33
C ALA A 246 20.38 19.63 1.61
N GLU A 247 21.54 19.69 2.24
CA GLU A 247 22.17 20.97 2.59
C GLU A 247 22.54 21.80 1.35
N ASN A 248 23.04 21.14 0.29
CA ASN A 248 23.35 21.80 -0.98
C ASN A 248 22.11 22.41 -1.62
N PHE A 249 20.98 21.70 -1.61
CA PHE A 249 19.71 22.22 -2.13
C PHE A 249 19.17 23.38 -1.28
N LEU A 250 19.14 23.22 0.05
CA LEU A 250 18.62 24.22 0.98
C LEU A 250 19.43 25.53 0.97
N LYS A 251 20.74 25.46 0.69
CA LYS A 251 21.60 26.65 0.56
C LYS A 251 21.55 27.29 -0.82
N SER A 252 21.06 26.59 -1.84
CA SER A 252 21.00 27.11 -3.21
C SER A 252 19.98 28.24 -3.31
N LYS A 253 20.41 29.35 -3.93
CA LYS A 253 19.59 30.52 -4.25
C LYS A 253 19.28 30.63 -5.75
N GLN A 254 19.61 29.60 -6.53
CA GLN A 254 19.35 29.62 -7.96
C GLN A 254 17.83 29.55 -8.21
N PRO A 255 17.28 30.38 -9.14
CA PRO A 255 15.85 30.44 -9.39
C PRO A 255 15.29 29.13 -9.97
N ASP A 256 16.11 28.38 -10.70
CA ASP A 256 15.79 27.12 -11.38
C ASP A 256 16.25 25.88 -10.58
N LYS A 257 16.60 26.02 -9.30
CA LYS A 257 17.13 24.91 -8.47
C LYS A 257 16.23 23.68 -8.43
N HIS A 258 14.90 23.86 -8.52
CA HIS A 258 13.92 22.77 -8.53
C HIS A 258 14.03 21.96 -9.82
N GLN A 259 14.07 22.63 -10.98
CA GLN A 259 14.25 22.01 -12.28
C GLN A 259 15.60 21.28 -12.37
N GLN A 260 16.68 21.93 -11.96
CA GLN A 260 18.01 21.31 -11.95
C GLN A 260 18.06 20.07 -11.05
N LEU A 261 17.41 20.12 -9.88
CA LEU A 261 17.37 18.97 -9.00
C LEU A 261 16.60 17.80 -9.63
N VAL A 262 15.41 18.05 -10.20
CA VAL A 262 14.62 17.00 -10.86
C VAL A 262 15.43 16.35 -11.97
N GLN A 263 16.08 17.15 -12.83
CA GLN A 263 16.95 16.62 -13.90
C GLN A 263 18.08 15.75 -13.32
N LYS A 264 18.77 16.23 -12.28
CA LYS A 264 19.83 15.47 -11.60
C LYS A 264 19.33 14.15 -11.01
N LEU A 265 18.10 14.12 -10.49
CA LEU A 265 17.49 12.91 -9.95
C LEU A 265 17.11 11.90 -11.04
N LEU A 266 16.61 12.38 -12.18
CA LEU A 266 16.27 11.54 -13.35
C LEU A 266 17.50 10.93 -14.04
N GLU A 267 18.67 11.50 -13.82
CA GLU A 267 19.98 10.97 -14.26
C GLU A 267 20.67 10.10 -13.19
N ASN A 268 20.11 10.02 -11.98
CA ASN A 268 20.70 9.27 -10.87
C ASN A 268 20.50 7.75 -11.07
N PRO A 269 21.52 6.88 -10.87
CA PRO A 269 21.34 5.44 -10.97
C PRO A 269 20.24 4.86 -10.06
N SER A 270 19.94 5.51 -8.93
CA SER A 270 18.83 5.13 -8.05
C SER A 270 17.46 5.27 -8.72
N TYR A 271 17.28 6.19 -9.67
CA TYR A 271 16.07 6.30 -10.49
C TYR A 271 15.73 4.95 -11.13
N VAL A 272 16.68 4.38 -11.86
CA VAL A 272 16.48 3.11 -12.57
C VAL A 272 16.14 1.98 -11.60
N THR A 273 16.83 1.90 -10.45
CA THR A 273 16.52 0.88 -9.45
C THR A 273 15.14 1.04 -8.84
N ASN A 274 14.70 2.28 -8.59
CA ASN A 274 13.40 2.57 -8.01
C ASN A 274 12.29 2.19 -9.00
N TRP A 275 12.34 2.73 -10.22
CA TRP A 275 11.31 2.51 -11.23
C TRP A 275 11.25 1.07 -11.74
N SER A 276 12.40 0.41 -11.94
CA SER A 276 12.40 -1.03 -12.27
C SER A 276 11.78 -1.87 -11.15
N THR A 277 11.96 -1.49 -9.88
CA THR A 277 11.36 -2.20 -8.74
C THR A 277 9.85 -1.99 -8.67
N ILE A 278 9.40 -0.74 -8.80
CA ILE A 278 7.98 -0.37 -8.85
C ILE A 278 7.29 -1.17 -9.96
N TRP A 279 7.82 -1.12 -11.17
CA TRP A 279 7.23 -1.79 -12.32
C TRP A 279 7.31 -3.31 -12.26
N THR A 280 8.41 -3.88 -11.73
CA THR A 280 8.46 -5.34 -11.50
C THR A 280 7.32 -5.78 -10.59
N ARG A 281 7.03 -5.02 -9.54
CA ARG A 281 5.92 -5.32 -8.63
C ARG A 281 4.55 -5.14 -9.29
N LEU A 282 4.33 -4.05 -10.01
CA LEU A 282 3.06 -3.84 -10.72
C LEU A 282 2.78 -4.97 -11.73
N LEU A 283 3.84 -5.44 -12.40
CA LEU A 283 3.72 -6.46 -13.43
C LEU A 283 3.49 -7.86 -12.88
N ILE A 284 4.20 -8.28 -11.82
CA ILE A 284 4.18 -9.69 -11.35
C ILE A 284 4.03 -9.85 -9.84
N GLY A 285 3.68 -8.79 -9.11
CA GLY A 285 3.52 -8.80 -7.66
C GLY A 285 4.83 -8.99 -6.90
N ARG A 286 4.74 -9.43 -5.64
CA ARG A 286 5.87 -9.83 -4.79
C ARG A 286 6.08 -11.34 -4.71
N SER A 287 5.09 -12.13 -5.12
CA SER A 287 5.12 -13.59 -5.02
C SER A 287 6.21 -14.20 -5.91
N THR A 288 6.99 -15.11 -5.34
CA THR A 288 7.96 -15.93 -6.06
C THR A 288 7.27 -17.20 -6.57
N SER A 289 6.38 -17.06 -7.56
CA SER A 289 5.74 -18.23 -8.16
C SER A 289 6.82 -19.16 -8.72
N ARG A 290 6.67 -20.47 -8.50
CA ARG A 290 7.66 -21.49 -8.88
C ARG A 290 7.72 -21.59 -10.42
N GLY A 291 8.65 -20.86 -11.04
CA GLY A 291 9.01 -21.03 -12.45
C GLY A 291 9.24 -19.73 -13.25
N ILE A 292 8.83 -18.56 -12.73
CA ILE A 292 9.17 -17.28 -13.35
C ILE A 292 10.57 -16.83 -12.94
N ASN A 293 11.30 -16.22 -13.87
CA ASN A 293 12.55 -15.55 -13.61
C ASN A 293 12.30 -14.05 -13.38
N ARG A 294 11.92 -13.70 -12.15
CA ARG A 294 11.74 -12.31 -11.71
C ARG A 294 12.96 -11.45 -12.02
N ARG A 295 14.16 -12.00 -11.85
CA ARG A 295 15.41 -11.30 -12.08
C ARG A 295 15.56 -10.90 -13.55
N ALA A 296 15.29 -11.80 -14.49
CA ALA A 296 15.36 -11.49 -15.91
C ALA A 296 14.35 -10.38 -16.31
N LEU A 297 13.14 -10.39 -15.74
CA LEU A 297 12.19 -9.28 -15.94
C LEU A 297 12.75 -7.96 -15.42
N GLN A 298 13.34 -7.99 -14.23
CA GLN A 298 13.92 -6.81 -13.61
C GLN A 298 15.14 -6.30 -14.40
N ASP A 299 15.99 -7.19 -14.94
CA ASP A 299 17.08 -6.85 -15.87
C ASP A 299 16.53 -6.13 -17.12
N PHE A 300 15.45 -6.65 -17.72
CA PHE A 300 14.78 -6.01 -18.85
C PHE A 300 14.26 -4.59 -18.50
N LEU A 301 13.66 -4.41 -17.33
CA LEU A 301 13.15 -3.11 -16.89
C LEU A 301 14.29 -2.15 -16.54
N VAL A 302 15.33 -2.62 -15.87
CA VAL A 302 16.54 -1.81 -15.57
C VAL A 302 17.11 -1.24 -16.87
N GLN A 303 17.33 -2.09 -17.87
CA GLN A 303 17.81 -1.63 -19.18
C GLN A 303 16.83 -0.63 -19.81
N SER A 304 15.53 -0.90 -19.72
CA SER A 304 14.52 -0.05 -20.35
C SER A 304 14.42 1.35 -19.72
N PHE A 305 14.55 1.46 -18.39
CA PHE A 305 14.56 2.75 -17.70
C PHE A 305 15.90 3.49 -17.83
N ASP A 306 17.02 2.77 -17.91
CA ASP A 306 18.35 3.35 -18.14
C ASP A 306 18.41 4.01 -19.53
N ASP A 307 18.00 3.28 -20.56
CA ASP A 307 17.95 3.76 -21.95
C ASP A 307 16.85 4.80 -22.20
N ASN A 308 16.02 5.11 -21.20
CA ASN A 308 14.81 5.93 -21.31
C ASN A 308 13.92 5.50 -22.49
N ARG A 309 13.69 4.18 -22.61
CA ARG A 309 12.88 3.62 -23.70
C ARG A 309 11.44 4.17 -23.65
N PRO A 310 10.83 4.48 -24.80
CA PRO A 310 9.42 4.85 -24.89
C PRO A 310 8.52 3.85 -24.19
N TRP A 311 7.55 4.31 -23.40
CA TRP A 311 6.66 3.42 -22.65
C TRP A 311 5.86 2.46 -23.56
N ASN A 312 5.42 2.95 -24.72
CA ASN A 312 4.73 2.12 -25.71
C ASN A 312 5.59 0.97 -26.23
N ASP A 313 6.89 1.16 -26.42
CA ASP A 313 7.82 0.08 -26.81
C ASP A 313 7.99 -0.95 -25.69
N ILE A 314 8.06 -0.50 -24.44
CA ILE A 314 8.15 -1.40 -23.27
C ILE A 314 6.88 -2.25 -23.17
N VAL A 315 5.70 -1.63 -23.32
CA VAL A 315 4.41 -2.34 -23.32
C VAL A 315 4.29 -3.29 -24.49
N PHE A 316 4.74 -2.88 -25.68
CA PHE A 316 4.80 -3.75 -26.85
C PHE A 316 5.59 -5.02 -26.54
N ASP A 317 6.82 -4.87 -26.04
CA ASP A 317 7.69 -6.00 -25.71
C ASP A 317 7.07 -6.91 -24.65
N LEU A 318 6.47 -6.36 -23.58
CA LEU A 318 5.83 -7.14 -22.51
C LEU A 318 4.66 -7.97 -23.04
N VAL A 319 3.77 -7.36 -23.84
CA VAL A 319 2.60 -8.04 -24.38
C VAL A 319 3.01 -9.03 -25.47
N ALA A 320 3.95 -8.68 -26.35
CA ALA A 320 4.37 -9.49 -27.50
C ALA A 320 5.45 -10.55 -27.17
N ALA A 321 6.06 -10.53 -25.98
CA ALA A 321 7.27 -11.29 -25.64
C ALA A 321 7.21 -12.79 -26.00
N GLU A 322 8.25 -13.37 -26.59
CA GLU A 322 8.37 -14.82 -26.80
C GLU A 322 9.75 -15.34 -26.42
N GLY A 323 9.85 -16.65 -26.23
CA GLY A 323 11.10 -17.33 -25.93
C GLY A 323 11.26 -17.67 -24.46
N ASP A 324 12.52 -17.87 -24.05
CA ASP A 324 12.86 -18.40 -22.74
C ASP A 324 12.86 -17.32 -21.65
N ALA A 325 12.34 -17.68 -20.47
CA ALA A 325 12.21 -16.79 -19.32
C ALA A 325 13.53 -16.14 -18.87
N ASP A 326 14.66 -16.83 -19.08
CA ASP A 326 15.98 -16.33 -18.66
C ASP A 326 16.64 -15.42 -19.70
N THR A 327 16.31 -15.58 -20.99
CA THR A 327 16.95 -14.83 -22.08
C THR A 327 16.11 -13.63 -22.53
N ASN A 328 14.78 -13.76 -22.46
CA ASN A 328 13.86 -12.66 -22.72
C ASN A 328 13.07 -12.36 -21.44
N GLY A 329 13.57 -11.38 -20.68
CA GLY A 329 12.98 -10.96 -19.41
C GLY A 329 11.50 -10.59 -19.50
N ALA A 330 11.08 -9.96 -20.61
CA ALA A 330 9.70 -9.53 -20.84
C ALA A 330 8.69 -10.70 -20.83
N THR A 331 9.11 -11.93 -21.18
CA THR A 331 8.22 -13.11 -21.17
C THR A 331 7.67 -13.41 -19.77
N ASN A 332 8.40 -13.03 -18.71
CA ASN A 332 8.01 -13.31 -17.34
C ASN A 332 6.73 -12.60 -16.90
N PHE A 333 6.38 -11.47 -17.53
CA PHE A 333 5.10 -10.81 -17.28
C PHE A 333 3.93 -11.76 -17.57
N LEU A 334 3.87 -12.30 -18.79
CA LEU A 334 2.79 -13.22 -19.14
C LEU A 334 2.96 -14.61 -18.52
N LEU A 335 4.19 -15.10 -18.30
CA LEU A 335 4.39 -16.36 -17.60
C LEU A 335 3.81 -16.35 -16.17
N ALA A 336 3.79 -15.19 -15.51
CA ALA A 336 3.16 -15.04 -14.20
C ALA A 336 1.62 -15.14 -14.26
N HIS A 337 1.01 -14.76 -15.39
CA HIS A 337 -0.44 -14.54 -15.51
C HIS A 337 -1.16 -15.49 -16.48
N LEU A 338 -0.42 -16.26 -17.29
CA LEU A 338 -0.97 -17.18 -18.28
C LEU A 338 -1.38 -18.50 -17.62
N ASN A 339 -2.38 -18.42 -16.75
CA ASN A 339 -3.07 -19.53 -16.11
C ASN A 339 -4.58 -19.39 -16.36
N ASN A 340 -5.40 -20.34 -15.87
CA ASN A 340 -6.86 -20.26 -15.90
C ASN A 340 -7.43 -19.73 -17.22
N GLN A 341 -7.08 -20.38 -18.33
CA GLN A 341 -7.57 -19.98 -19.66
C GLN A 341 -7.19 -18.55 -20.08
N ALA A 342 -6.04 -18.05 -19.62
CA ALA A 342 -5.53 -16.69 -19.85
C ALA A 342 -6.40 -15.55 -19.27
N VAL A 343 -7.31 -15.87 -18.33
CA VAL A 343 -8.17 -14.89 -17.68
C VAL A 343 -7.34 -13.84 -16.92
N PRO A 344 -6.37 -14.20 -16.04
CA PRO A 344 -5.58 -13.19 -15.34
C PRO A 344 -4.69 -12.37 -16.27
N ALA A 345 -4.10 -13.00 -17.30
CA ALA A 345 -3.34 -12.29 -18.33
C ALA A 345 -4.18 -11.22 -19.05
N THR A 346 -5.46 -11.52 -19.31
CA THR A 346 -6.41 -10.56 -19.92
C THR A 346 -6.66 -9.40 -18.97
N ALA A 347 -7.04 -9.71 -17.72
CA ALA A 347 -7.37 -8.73 -16.69
C ALA A 347 -6.21 -7.78 -16.39
N ILE A 348 -5.01 -8.31 -16.12
CA ILE A 348 -3.85 -7.47 -15.77
C ILE A 348 -3.39 -6.62 -16.95
N THR A 349 -3.46 -7.12 -18.20
CA THR A 349 -3.08 -6.36 -19.39
C THR A 349 -4.00 -5.16 -19.59
N THR A 350 -5.32 -5.35 -19.47
CA THR A 350 -6.28 -4.24 -19.65
C THR A 350 -6.22 -3.25 -18.49
N ARG A 351 -6.11 -3.75 -17.26
CA ARG A 351 -6.06 -2.92 -16.07
C ARG A 351 -4.79 -2.06 -16.02
N LEU A 352 -3.63 -2.67 -16.23
CA LEU A 352 -2.35 -1.98 -16.10
C LEU A 352 -2.06 -1.05 -17.28
N PHE A 353 -2.27 -1.52 -18.52
CA PHE A 353 -1.85 -0.78 -19.71
C PHE A 353 -2.96 0.04 -20.37
N LEU A 354 -4.23 -0.29 -20.15
CA LEU A 354 -5.36 0.46 -20.74
C LEU A 354 -6.15 1.23 -19.69
N GLY A 355 -5.85 1.03 -18.40
CA GLY A 355 -6.54 1.70 -17.30
C GLY A 355 -8.01 1.29 -17.23
N THR A 356 -8.36 0.07 -17.65
CA THR A 356 -9.75 -0.40 -17.65
C THR A 356 -9.88 -1.75 -16.95
N GLN A 357 -10.78 -1.83 -15.97
CA GLN A 357 -11.14 -3.07 -15.31
C GLN A 357 -12.30 -3.76 -16.03
N ILE A 358 -12.01 -4.86 -16.72
CA ILE A 358 -13.02 -5.65 -17.44
C ILE A 358 -13.15 -7.08 -16.90
N GLN A 359 -12.41 -7.44 -15.85
CA GLN A 359 -12.36 -8.80 -15.30
C GLN A 359 -13.73 -9.29 -14.81
N CYS A 360 -14.53 -8.42 -14.19
CA CYS A 360 -15.89 -8.73 -13.75
C CYS A 360 -16.79 -9.13 -14.94
N THR A 361 -16.43 -8.68 -16.16
CA THR A 361 -17.21 -9.01 -17.35
C THR A 361 -16.93 -10.40 -17.91
N GLN A 362 -16.03 -11.18 -17.32
CA GLN A 362 -15.83 -12.59 -17.70
C GLN A 362 -17.13 -13.40 -17.71
N CYS A 363 -18.00 -13.15 -16.74
CA CYS A 363 -19.24 -13.92 -16.53
C CYS A 363 -20.50 -13.20 -17.02
N HIS A 364 -20.47 -11.87 -17.16
CA HIS A 364 -21.65 -11.09 -17.54
C HIS A 364 -21.30 -9.68 -18.03
N ASN A 365 -22.21 -9.03 -18.75
CA ASN A 365 -22.04 -7.60 -19.05
C ASN A 365 -22.01 -6.78 -17.76
N HIS A 366 -21.20 -5.73 -17.72
CA HIS A 366 -21.14 -4.88 -16.54
C HIS A 366 -22.51 -4.23 -16.26
N PRO A 367 -22.97 -4.17 -15.00
CA PRO A 367 -24.30 -3.64 -14.68
C PRO A 367 -24.43 -2.12 -14.90
N PHE A 368 -23.32 -1.38 -14.80
CA PHE A 368 -23.31 0.08 -14.77
C PHE A 368 -22.52 0.77 -15.89
N ASN A 369 -21.89 0.01 -16.80
CA ASN A 369 -21.11 0.56 -17.90
C ASN A 369 -21.24 -0.31 -19.16
N ASP A 370 -20.67 0.15 -20.28
CA ASP A 370 -20.78 -0.49 -21.60
C ASP A 370 -19.89 -1.73 -21.79
N ALA A 371 -19.10 -2.13 -20.79
CA ALA A 371 -18.23 -3.29 -20.91
C ALA A 371 -19.07 -4.57 -21.01
N THR A 372 -18.84 -5.33 -22.08
CA THR A 372 -19.59 -6.55 -22.37
C THR A 372 -18.78 -7.80 -22.09
N GLN A 373 -19.49 -8.89 -21.78
CA GLN A 373 -18.90 -10.21 -21.64
C GLN A 373 -18.15 -10.62 -22.91
N SER A 374 -18.73 -10.34 -24.09
CA SER A 374 -18.06 -10.59 -25.37
C SER A 374 -16.71 -9.89 -25.47
N GLN A 375 -16.63 -8.63 -25.04
CA GLN A 375 -15.39 -7.85 -25.15
C GLN A 375 -14.26 -8.45 -24.30
N PHE A 376 -14.55 -8.95 -23.10
CA PHE A 376 -13.55 -9.67 -22.30
C PHE A 376 -12.99 -10.87 -23.05
N TRP A 377 -13.88 -11.70 -23.62
CA TRP A 377 -13.46 -12.92 -24.31
C TRP A 377 -12.83 -12.64 -25.69
N GLU A 378 -13.21 -11.55 -26.37
CA GLU A 378 -12.55 -11.06 -27.57
C GLU A 378 -11.08 -10.71 -27.28
N ILE A 379 -10.80 -10.02 -26.18
CA ILE A 379 -9.42 -9.70 -25.74
C ILE A 379 -8.70 -10.96 -25.26
N ASN A 380 -9.37 -11.82 -24.50
CA ASN A 380 -8.81 -13.10 -24.02
C ASN A 380 -8.34 -13.99 -25.19
N SER A 381 -9.06 -13.99 -26.31
CA SER A 381 -8.75 -14.81 -27.48
C SER A 381 -7.39 -14.51 -28.13
N PHE A 382 -6.80 -13.34 -27.87
CA PHE A 382 -5.43 -13.00 -28.29
C PHE A 382 -4.37 -13.79 -27.53
N PHE A 383 -4.60 -14.08 -26.24
CA PHE A 383 -3.68 -14.82 -25.39
C PHE A 383 -3.80 -16.34 -25.57
N LYS A 384 -4.93 -16.82 -26.09
CA LYS A 384 -5.22 -18.27 -26.29
C LYS A 384 -4.31 -18.96 -27.31
N GLN A 385 -3.67 -18.19 -28.19
CA GLN A 385 -2.61 -18.70 -29.05
C GLN A 385 -1.28 -18.93 -28.31
N THR A 386 -1.20 -18.63 -27.01
CA THR A 386 0.06 -18.71 -26.26
C THR A 386 0.09 -19.96 -25.38
N LYS A 387 1.25 -20.64 -25.34
CA LYS A 387 1.47 -21.82 -24.50
C LYS A 387 2.75 -21.68 -23.69
N ILE A 388 2.68 -22.07 -22.41
CA ILE A 388 3.87 -22.25 -21.58
C ILE A 388 4.49 -23.61 -21.88
N VAL A 389 5.77 -23.61 -22.26
CA VAL A 389 6.57 -24.82 -22.48
C VAL A 389 7.62 -24.93 -21.38
N ARG A 390 7.83 -26.14 -20.87
CA ARG A 390 8.87 -26.47 -19.91
C ARG A 390 10.06 -27.09 -20.64
N LYS A 391 11.20 -26.41 -20.64
CA LYS A 391 12.46 -26.91 -21.19
C LYS A 391 13.35 -27.42 -20.06
N LYS A 392 14.02 -28.56 -20.30
CA LYS A 392 15.05 -29.07 -19.38
C LYS A 392 16.36 -28.35 -19.71
N ARG A 393 16.91 -27.60 -18.75
CA ARG A 393 18.23 -27.00 -18.88
C ARG A 393 19.28 -27.93 -18.28
N THR A 394 20.37 -28.15 -19.00
CA THR A 394 21.57 -28.82 -18.47
C THR A 394 22.57 -27.73 -18.12
N ASP A 395 23.09 -27.72 -16.90
CA ASP A 395 24.08 -26.72 -16.51
C ASP A 395 25.45 -26.99 -17.18
N LYS A 396 26.41 -26.07 -17.02
CA LYS A 396 27.77 -26.23 -17.56
C LYS A 396 28.55 -27.40 -16.92
N LYS A 397 28.04 -28.01 -15.85
CA LYS A 397 28.62 -29.15 -15.12
C LYS A 397 27.94 -30.49 -15.44
N GLY A 398 26.91 -30.50 -16.29
CA GLY A 398 26.17 -31.70 -16.65
C GLY A 398 25.09 -32.11 -15.64
N GLU A 399 24.84 -31.32 -14.59
CA GLU A 399 23.77 -31.56 -13.63
C GLU A 399 22.43 -31.04 -14.20
N LYS A 400 21.41 -31.89 -14.13
CA LYS A 400 20.03 -31.58 -14.54
C LYS A 400 19.26 -31.15 -13.31
N ASP A 401 19.04 -29.85 -13.09
CA ASP A 401 18.11 -29.49 -12.01
C ASP A 401 17.33 -28.17 -12.10
N GLN A 402 17.17 -27.55 -13.27
CA GLN A 402 16.23 -26.43 -13.40
C GLN A 402 15.34 -26.56 -14.64
N THR A 403 14.03 -26.62 -14.40
CA THR A 403 13.02 -26.52 -15.46
C THR A 403 12.88 -25.05 -15.83
N GLN A 404 13.26 -24.70 -17.05
CA GLN A 404 13.13 -23.36 -17.59
C GLN A 404 11.77 -23.22 -18.26
N LEU A 405 11.03 -22.15 -17.96
CA LEU A 405 9.79 -21.84 -18.67
C LEU A 405 10.10 -21.04 -19.93
N ALA A 406 9.29 -21.28 -20.95
CA ALA A 406 9.32 -20.54 -22.21
C ALA A 406 7.90 -20.20 -22.65
N LEU A 407 7.73 -19.02 -23.22
CA LEU A 407 6.47 -18.56 -23.79
C LEU A 407 6.53 -18.74 -25.32
N VAL A 408 5.64 -19.55 -25.88
CA VAL A 408 5.63 -19.87 -27.31
C VAL A 408 4.25 -19.61 -27.88
N SER A 409 4.18 -18.99 -29.06
CA SER A 409 2.94 -18.88 -29.82
C SER A 409 2.69 -20.13 -30.66
N LEU A 410 1.48 -20.65 -30.57
CA LEU A 410 0.99 -21.75 -31.36
C LEU A 410 0.71 -21.29 -32.79
N ARG A 411 0.88 -22.22 -33.75
CA ARG A 411 0.54 -21.97 -35.15
C ARG A 411 -0.94 -21.59 -35.30
N ASP A 412 -1.83 -22.25 -34.57
CA ASP A 412 -3.25 -21.92 -34.53
C ASP A 412 -3.66 -21.63 -33.07
N GLY A 413 -4.39 -20.52 -32.89
CA GLY A 413 -4.94 -20.13 -31.60
C GLY A 413 -6.33 -20.72 -31.31
N GLY A 414 -6.97 -21.31 -32.32
CA GLY A 414 -8.33 -21.83 -32.23
C GLY A 414 -9.37 -20.73 -31.97
N THR A 415 -10.63 -21.14 -31.95
CA THR A 415 -11.75 -20.29 -31.54
C THR A 415 -11.89 -20.34 -30.02
N THR A 416 -11.98 -19.18 -29.39
CA THR A 416 -12.29 -19.10 -27.96
C THR A 416 -13.80 -19.15 -27.81
N PHE A 417 -14.32 -19.94 -26.87
CA PHE A 417 -15.73 -19.97 -26.56
C PHE A 417 -15.96 -19.53 -25.13
N TYR A 418 -17.10 -18.88 -24.90
CA TYR A 418 -17.57 -18.54 -23.57
C TYR A 418 -19.07 -18.81 -23.46
N GLU A 419 -19.52 -19.09 -22.24
CA GLU A 419 -20.92 -19.37 -21.94
C GLU A 419 -21.61 -18.08 -21.50
N THR A 420 -22.75 -17.76 -22.11
CA THR A 420 -23.60 -16.65 -21.66
C THR A 420 -24.39 -17.04 -20.42
N ARG A 421 -25.00 -16.07 -19.73
CA ARG A 421 -25.90 -16.33 -18.58
C ARG A 421 -27.05 -17.30 -18.89
N GLN A 422 -27.43 -17.46 -20.16
CA GLN A 422 -28.47 -18.39 -20.60
C GLN A 422 -27.94 -19.80 -20.90
N GLY A 423 -26.66 -20.08 -20.65
CA GLY A 423 -26.02 -21.36 -20.96
C GLY A 423 -25.68 -21.54 -22.45
N LEU A 424 -25.69 -20.47 -23.24
CA LEU A 424 -25.37 -20.53 -24.66
C LEU A 424 -23.88 -20.34 -24.88
N MET A 425 -23.26 -21.24 -25.63
CA MET A 425 -21.86 -21.11 -26.04
C MET A 425 -21.74 -20.13 -27.21
N GLN A 426 -20.97 -19.07 -27.02
CA GLN A 426 -20.68 -18.06 -28.04
C GLN A 426 -19.20 -18.08 -28.42
N PRO A 427 -18.87 -17.99 -29.73
CA PRO A 427 -17.48 -17.82 -30.16
C PRO A 427 -17.03 -16.38 -29.93
N ALA A 428 -15.82 -16.22 -29.40
CA ALA A 428 -15.11 -14.95 -29.30
C ALA A 428 -13.95 -14.94 -30.31
N TYR A 429 -13.95 -13.93 -31.17
CA TYR A 429 -12.91 -13.71 -32.16
C TYR A 429 -11.90 -12.67 -31.67
N PRO A 430 -10.62 -12.74 -32.10
CA PRO A 430 -9.61 -11.75 -31.73
C PRO A 430 -10.00 -10.38 -32.30
N LYS A 431 -10.54 -9.53 -31.42
CA LYS A 431 -10.99 -8.19 -31.75
C LYS A 431 -10.63 -7.24 -30.62
N PHE A 432 -10.05 -6.11 -30.97
CA PHE A 432 -9.68 -5.07 -30.02
C PHE A 432 -9.99 -3.70 -30.63
N ALA A 433 -10.61 -2.82 -29.85
CA ALA A 433 -11.02 -1.47 -30.27
C ALA A 433 -11.74 -1.45 -31.64
N GLY A 434 -12.62 -2.42 -31.89
CA GLY A 434 -13.38 -2.55 -33.15
C GLY A 434 -12.61 -3.22 -34.30
N VAL A 435 -11.30 -3.41 -34.17
CA VAL A 435 -10.46 -4.05 -35.20
C VAL A 435 -10.43 -5.56 -34.98
N LYS A 436 -11.01 -6.32 -35.91
CA LYS A 436 -10.94 -7.78 -35.92
C LYS A 436 -9.66 -8.24 -36.61
N ILE A 437 -8.88 -9.10 -35.96
CA ILE A 437 -7.68 -9.70 -36.53
C ILE A 437 -8.05 -10.97 -37.30
N PRO A 438 -7.50 -11.18 -38.52
CA PRO A 438 -7.74 -12.39 -39.30
C PRO A 438 -7.28 -13.64 -38.55
N GLU A 439 -8.04 -14.73 -38.69
CA GLU A 439 -7.57 -16.05 -38.28
C GLU A 439 -6.64 -16.60 -39.35
N GLY A 440 -5.47 -17.10 -38.95
CA GLY A 440 -4.54 -17.69 -39.89
C GLY A 440 -3.29 -18.26 -39.21
N PRO A 441 -2.66 -19.29 -39.81
CA PRO A 441 -1.55 -20.02 -39.20
C PRO A 441 -0.27 -19.20 -39.02
N ASN A 442 -0.18 -18.04 -39.68
CA ASN A 442 0.99 -17.16 -39.69
C ASN A 442 0.73 -15.83 -38.97
N VAL A 443 -0.45 -15.66 -38.36
CA VAL A 443 -0.78 -14.44 -37.61
C VAL A 443 -0.51 -14.69 -36.13
N ASN A 444 0.38 -13.89 -35.55
CA ASN A 444 0.60 -13.88 -34.12
C ASN A 444 -0.38 -12.91 -33.47
N ARG A 445 -1.50 -13.42 -32.96
CA ARG A 445 -2.57 -12.61 -32.36
C ARG A 445 -2.02 -11.67 -31.29
N ARG A 446 -1.16 -12.18 -30.40
CA ARG A 446 -0.63 -11.40 -29.29
C ARG A 446 0.27 -10.25 -29.73
N GLN A 447 1.09 -10.45 -30.77
CA GLN A 447 1.83 -9.36 -31.40
C GLN A 447 0.88 -8.33 -32.03
N GLU A 448 -0.18 -8.76 -32.71
CA GLU A 448 -1.18 -7.83 -33.26
C GLU A 448 -1.92 -7.04 -32.15
N LEU A 449 -2.24 -7.67 -31.03
CA LEU A 449 -2.78 -6.97 -29.86
C LEU A 449 -1.81 -5.89 -29.36
N ALA A 450 -0.53 -6.26 -29.19
CA ALA A 450 0.52 -5.32 -28.78
C ALA A 450 0.62 -4.13 -29.75
N LYS A 451 0.61 -4.37 -31.07
CA LYS A 451 0.59 -3.29 -32.09
C LYS A 451 -0.62 -2.39 -31.94
N LEU A 452 -1.82 -2.96 -31.76
CA LEU A 452 -3.04 -2.16 -31.63
C LEU A 452 -3.01 -1.28 -30.38
N MET A 453 -2.61 -1.83 -29.23
CA MET A 453 -2.51 -1.12 -27.96
C MET A 453 -1.50 0.03 -28.00
N THR A 454 -0.42 -0.12 -28.78
CA THR A 454 0.73 0.80 -28.80
C THR A 454 0.75 1.70 -30.04
N SER A 455 -0.25 1.60 -30.91
CA SER A 455 -0.30 2.32 -32.18
C SER A 455 -0.49 3.84 -32.08
N GLY A 456 -0.78 4.37 -30.88
CA GLY A 456 -1.13 5.78 -30.68
C GLY A 456 -2.49 6.20 -31.26
N LYS A 457 -3.27 5.27 -31.82
CA LYS A 457 -4.61 5.56 -32.35
C LYS A 457 -5.64 5.83 -31.26
N THR A 458 -5.43 5.29 -30.06
CA THR A 458 -6.23 5.55 -28.88
C THR A 458 -5.35 6.11 -27.78
N ASP A 459 -5.87 7.08 -27.04
CA ASP A 459 -5.12 7.70 -25.92
C ASP A 459 -5.13 6.81 -24.66
N GLN A 460 -5.72 5.61 -24.69
CA GLN A 460 -5.90 4.77 -23.51
C GLN A 460 -4.57 4.39 -22.85
N LEU A 461 -3.57 4.02 -23.64
CA LEU A 461 -2.25 3.69 -23.13
C LEU A 461 -1.59 4.89 -22.42
N ALA A 462 -1.71 6.07 -23.01
CA ALA A 462 -1.17 7.29 -22.44
C ALA A 462 -1.94 7.73 -21.20
N ARG A 463 -3.28 7.73 -21.24
CA ARG A 463 -4.17 8.05 -20.11
C ARG A 463 -3.91 7.14 -18.91
N ALA A 464 -3.80 5.83 -19.13
CA ALA A 464 -3.53 4.87 -18.06
C ALA A 464 -2.17 5.14 -17.40
N MET A 465 -1.15 5.48 -18.19
CA MET A 465 0.16 5.83 -17.67
C MET A 465 0.12 7.15 -16.91
N VAL A 466 -0.43 8.21 -17.50
CA VAL A 466 -0.53 9.54 -16.87
C VAL A 466 -1.30 9.47 -15.55
N ASN A 467 -2.45 8.80 -15.52
CA ASN A 467 -3.26 8.67 -14.31
C ASN A 467 -2.52 7.94 -13.19
N ARG A 468 -1.81 6.85 -13.54
CA ARG A 468 -1.00 6.09 -12.57
C ARG A 468 0.22 6.85 -12.08
N MET A 469 0.92 7.56 -12.96
CA MET A 469 2.04 8.40 -12.58
C MET A 469 1.57 9.54 -11.67
N TRP A 470 0.43 10.16 -11.98
CA TRP A 470 -0.19 11.15 -11.12
C TRP A 470 -0.49 10.59 -9.73
N ALA A 471 -1.10 9.40 -9.66
CA ALA A 471 -1.36 8.71 -8.40
C ALA A 471 -0.08 8.39 -7.61
N HIS A 472 1.01 7.99 -8.27
CA HIS A 472 2.30 7.76 -7.61
C HIS A 472 2.81 9.03 -6.89
N PHE A 473 2.69 10.20 -7.53
CA PHE A 473 3.14 11.46 -6.96
C PHE A 473 2.17 12.07 -5.94
N PHE A 474 0.86 11.97 -6.17
CA PHE A 474 -0.20 12.61 -5.37
C PHE A 474 -1.00 11.65 -4.48
N ALA A 475 -0.62 10.38 -4.36
CA ALA A 475 -1.38 9.30 -3.69
C ALA A 475 -2.67 8.87 -4.43
N TYR A 476 -3.35 9.81 -5.08
CA TYR A 476 -4.59 9.57 -5.82
C TYR A 476 -4.44 9.98 -7.29
N GLY A 477 -5.03 9.20 -8.18
CA GLY A 477 -5.17 9.57 -9.59
C GLY A 477 -6.34 10.52 -9.80
N PHE A 478 -6.59 10.87 -11.06
CA PHE A 478 -7.80 11.56 -11.47
C PHE A 478 -9.05 10.69 -11.39
N THR A 479 -8.91 9.37 -11.30
CA THR A 479 -10.03 8.43 -11.11
C THR A 479 -9.79 7.54 -9.89
N ARG A 480 -10.87 7.04 -9.30
CA ARG A 480 -10.80 6.04 -8.21
C ARG A 480 -11.75 4.88 -8.51
N PRO A 481 -11.27 3.65 -8.70
CA PRO A 481 -9.86 3.23 -8.76
C PRO A 481 -9.05 3.91 -9.88
N ILE A 482 -7.72 3.95 -9.74
CA ILE A 482 -6.82 4.59 -10.72
C ILE A 482 -6.73 3.84 -12.05
N ASP A 483 -7.13 2.57 -12.04
CA ASP A 483 -7.04 1.62 -13.15
C ASP A 483 -8.43 1.17 -13.66
N ASP A 484 -9.49 1.86 -13.25
CA ASP A 484 -10.85 1.73 -13.78
C ASP A 484 -11.37 3.05 -14.34
N MET A 485 -10.87 3.40 -15.53
CA MET A 485 -11.23 4.61 -16.26
C MET A 485 -12.40 4.33 -17.21
N GLY A 486 -13.34 5.27 -17.29
CA GLY A 486 -14.50 5.16 -18.18
C GLY A 486 -15.55 6.21 -17.87
N TYR A 487 -16.67 6.21 -18.60
CA TYR A 487 -17.74 7.18 -18.35
C TYR A 487 -18.40 7.00 -16.98
N HIS A 488 -18.38 5.77 -16.44
CA HIS A 488 -18.88 5.44 -15.10
C HIS A 488 -17.97 5.96 -13.98
N ASN A 489 -16.71 6.25 -14.29
CA ASN A 489 -15.73 6.78 -13.36
C ASN A 489 -15.06 8.01 -13.98
N SER A 490 -15.79 9.12 -13.96
CA SER A 490 -15.36 10.36 -14.60
C SER A 490 -14.13 10.94 -13.88
N PRO A 491 -13.06 11.31 -14.61
CA PRO A 491 -11.88 11.93 -14.00
C PRO A 491 -12.21 13.25 -13.30
N THR A 492 -11.52 13.58 -12.22
CA THR A 492 -11.70 14.85 -11.48
C THR A 492 -11.32 16.06 -12.33
N HIS A 493 -10.24 15.93 -13.12
CA HIS A 493 -9.75 16.95 -14.04
C HIS A 493 -9.65 16.35 -15.46
N PRO A 494 -10.78 16.16 -16.17
CA PRO A 494 -10.81 15.43 -17.43
C PRO A 494 -10.00 16.14 -18.51
N GLU A 495 -10.07 17.48 -18.57
CA GLU A 495 -9.33 18.29 -19.54
C GLU A 495 -7.81 18.19 -19.33
N LEU A 496 -7.38 18.17 -18.07
CA LEU A 496 -5.98 18.01 -17.69
C LEU A 496 -5.45 16.63 -18.10
N LEU A 497 -6.16 15.57 -17.73
CA LEU A 497 -5.78 14.20 -18.06
C LEU A 497 -5.71 14.00 -19.59
N ASP A 498 -6.68 14.52 -20.33
CA ASP A 498 -6.78 14.36 -21.78
C ASP A 498 -5.65 15.08 -22.52
N GLU A 499 -5.29 16.28 -22.05
CA GLU A 499 -4.17 17.05 -22.62
C GLU A 499 -2.82 16.41 -22.27
N LEU A 500 -2.62 16.08 -20.99
CA LEU A 500 -1.36 15.51 -20.50
C LEU A 500 -1.09 14.13 -21.12
N ALA A 501 -2.13 13.32 -21.35
CA ALA A 501 -2.01 12.05 -22.08
C ALA A 501 -1.57 12.27 -23.54
N ARG A 502 -2.08 13.31 -24.21
CA ARG A 502 -1.69 13.62 -25.59
C ARG A 502 -0.26 14.11 -25.65
N GLN A 503 0.12 15.06 -24.80
CA GLN A 503 1.50 15.54 -24.69
C GLN A 503 2.48 14.41 -24.35
N PHE A 504 2.08 13.47 -23.48
CA PHE A 504 2.88 12.29 -23.21
C PHE A 504 3.06 11.41 -24.46
N ALA A 505 2.01 11.16 -25.24
CA ALA A 505 2.12 10.44 -26.50
C ALA A 505 3.00 11.19 -27.53
N ASP A 506 2.81 12.50 -27.67
CA ASP A 506 3.57 13.37 -28.58
C ASP A 506 5.06 13.46 -28.20
N SER A 507 5.38 13.36 -26.90
CA SER A 507 6.75 13.23 -26.38
C SER A 507 7.41 11.87 -26.67
N ASN A 508 6.77 11.03 -27.50
CA ASN A 508 7.12 9.63 -27.74
C ASN A 508 7.14 8.81 -26.43
N TYR A 509 6.11 8.97 -25.61
CA TYR A 509 5.90 8.22 -24.37
C TYR A 509 7.10 8.32 -23.39
N ASN A 510 7.71 9.49 -23.27
CA ASN A 510 8.90 9.72 -22.45
C ASN A 510 8.55 9.84 -20.96
N ILE A 511 8.89 8.81 -20.18
CA ILE A 511 8.54 8.70 -18.76
C ILE A 511 9.25 9.77 -17.92
N LYS A 512 10.54 10.04 -18.19
CA LYS A 512 11.31 11.06 -17.47
C LYS A 512 10.72 12.46 -17.66
N GLN A 513 10.27 12.74 -18.88
CA GLN A 513 9.63 14.02 -19.21
C GLN A 513 8.30 14.21 -18.47
N LEU A 514 7.46 13.16 -18.41
CA LEU A 514 6.22 13.18 -17.64
C LEU A 514 6.47 13.43 -16.14
N ILE A 515 7.48 12.77 -15.57
CA ILE A 515 7.88 13.00 -14.16
C ILE A 515 8.30 14.47 -13.96
N GLN A 516 9.06 15.04 -14.89
CA GLN A 516 9.49 16.43 -14.80
C GLN A 516 8.30 17.39 -14.80
N TRP A 517 7.32 17.20 -15.68
CA TRP A 517 6.12 18.05 -15.72
C TRP A 517 5.32 17.98 -14.40
N ILE A 518 5.17 16.78 -13.84
CA ILE A 518 4.45 16.58 -12.57
C ILE A 518 5.20 17.27 -11.40
N CYS A 519 6.50 17.00 -11.25
CA CYS A 519 7.29 17.51 -10.13
C CYS A 519 7.47 19.04 -10.15
N LEU A 520 7.36 19.68 -11.32
CA LEU A 520 7.46 21.13 -11.49
C LEU A 520 6.12 21.87 -11.42
N SER A 521 5.00 21.15 -11.32
CA SER A 521 3.69 21.76 -11.13
C SER A 521 3.56 22.45 -9.77
N ASP A 522 2.74 23.51 -9.71
CA ASP A 522 2.47 24.24 -8.47
C ASP A 522 1.71 23.35 -7.46
N ALA A 523 0.83 22.47 -7.95
CA ALA A 523 0.13 21.48 -7.14
C ALA A 523 1.10 20.55 -6.40
N TYR A 524 2.15 20.05 -7.07
CA TYR A 524 3.17 19.21 -6.43
C TYR A 524 4.03 19.98 -5.43
N ARG A 525 4.05 21.32 -5.52
CA ARG A 525 4.78 22.21 -4.61
C ARG A 525 3.95 22.67 -3.42
N LEU A 526 2.72 22.20 -3.25
CA LEU A 526 1.90 22.51 -2.08
C LEU A 526 2.37 21.73 -0.83
N SER A 527 2.20 22.32 0.34
CA SER A 527 2.39 21.65 1.62
C SER A 527 1.29 20.61 1.87
N SER A 528 1.59 19.58 2.66
CA SER A 528 0.57 18.66 3.20
C SER A 528 -0.19 19.24 4.39
N GLN A 529 0.32 20.31 5.00
CA GLN A 529 -0.41 21.03 6.05
C GLN A 529 -1.64 21.69 5.42
N PHE A 530 -2.80 21.17 5.79
CA PHE A 530 -4.09 21.68 5.33
C PHE A 530 -4.58 22.81 6.23
N THR A 531 -5.45 23.63 5.65
CA THR A 531 -6.13 24.75 6.29
C THR A 531 -7.60 24.40 6.48
N ALA A 532 -8.37 25.26 7.16
CA ALA A 532 -9.81 25.06 7.29
C ALA A 532 -10.52 25.05 5.91
N ASP A 533 -9.99 25.79 4.94
CA ASP A 533 -10.62 25.96 3.62
C ASP A 533 -10.47 24.75 2.69
N ASN A 534 -9.51 23.85 2.97
CA ASN A 534 -9.28 22.64 2.18
C ASN A 534 -9.28 21.35 3.00
N ALA A 535 -9.74 21.41 4.26
CA ALA A 535 -9.93 20.22 5.08
C ALA A 535 -10.94 19.24 4.47
N SER A 536 -11.90 19.73 3.68
CA SER A 536 -12.89 18.90 2.97
C SER A 536 -12.33 18.22 1.72
N ASP A 537 -11.14 18.58 1.25
CA ASP A 537 -10.43 17.85 0.20
C ASP A 537 -9.69 16.67 0.85
N ASP A 538 -10.47 15.64 1.19
CA ASP A 538 -10.01 14.44 1.87
C ASP A 538 -10.50 13.17 1.14
N PRO A 539 -9.74 12.70 0.12
CA PRO A 539 -10.14 11.54 -0.66
C PRO A 539 -10.28 10.25 0.14
N ASP A 540 -9.76 10.17 1.37
CA ASP A 540 -9.95 8.98 2.22
C ASP A 540 -11.41 8.74 2.57
N ASP A 541 -12.25 9.78 2.58
CA ASP A 541 -13.70 9.68 2.84
C ASP A 541 -14.54 9.14 1.65
N GLY A 542 -13.89 8.88 0.51
CA GLY A 542 -14.58 8.47 -0.73
C GLY A 542 -14.71 9.59 -1.76
N SER A 543 -14.43 10.84 -1.37
CA SER A 543 -14.49 12.00 -2.25
C SER A 543 -13.41 11.98 -3.33
N THR A 544 -13.65 12.78 -4.36
CA THR A 544 -12.74 12.96 -5.47
C THR A 544 -11.65 13.98 -5.11
N PRO A 545 -10.36 13.69 -5.37
CA PRO A 545 -9.27 14.61 -5.05
C PRO A 545 -9.34 15.89 -5.89
N ASN A 546 -9.25 17.03 -5.22
CA ASN A 546 -9.07 18.35 -5.84
C ASN A 546 -7.59 18.77 -5.88
N PHE A 547 -6.69 17.98 -5.30
CA PHE A 547 -5.24 18.25 -5.26
C PHE A 547 -4.91 19.63 -4.65
N SER A 548 -5.72 20.09 -3.70
CA SER A 548 -5.55 21.39 -3.03
C SER A 548 -4.46 21.38 -1.96
N ARG A 549 -3.85 20.22 -1.70
CA ARG A 549 -2.74 19.96 -0.78
C ARG A 549 -1.98 18.73 -1.25
N MET A 550 -0.78 18.52 -0.72
CA MET A 550 -0.15 17.21 -0.86
C MET A 550 -0.79 16.23 0.12
N TYR A 551 -1.33 15.13 -0.38
CA TYR A 551 -1.83 14.05 0.47
C TYR A 551 -0.64 13.27 1.04
N VAL A 552 -0.70 12.99 2.34
CA VAL A 552 0.40 12.32 3.05
C VAL A 552 0.41 10.85 2.64
N LYS A 553 1.55 10.37 2.13
CA LYS A 553 1.76 8.95 1.79
C LYS A 553 2.64 8.29 2.83
N GLN A 554 2.45 7.01 3.06
CA GLN A 554 3.44 6.20 3.77
C GLN A 554 4.55 5.78 2.81
N MET A 555 5.78 5.69 3.30
CA MET A 555 6.87 5.07 2.55
C MET A 555 6.55 3.61 2.25
N THR A 556 6.90 3.18 1.05
CA THR A 556 7.00 1.76 0.75
C THR A 556 8.14 1.13 1.55
N VAL A 557 8.07 -0.18 1.77
CA VAL A 557 9.12 -0.91 2.50
C VAL A 557 10.49 -0.81 1.79
N GLU A 558 10.51 -0.69 0.45
CA GLU A 558 11.72 -0.39 -0.31
C GLU A 558 12.30 1.00 0.00
N GLN A 559 11.45 2.03 -0.03
CA GLN A 559 11.86 3.39 0.30
C GLN A 559 12.39 3.49 1.73
N LEU A 560 11.75 2.79 2.66
CA LEU A 560 12.19 2.72 4.04
C LEU A 560 13.56 2.06 4.17
N TYR A 561 13.78 0.92 3.52
CA TYR A 561 15.08 0.24 3.51
C TYR A 561 16.19 1.14 2.96
N ASP A 562 15.97 1.70 1.78
CA ASP A 562 16.98 2.52 1.10
C ASP A 562 17.24 3.82 1.88
N SER A 563 16.23 4.38 2.54
CA SER A 563 16.38 5.54 3.44
C SER A 563 17.16 5.19 4.72
N LEU A 564 16.92 4.03 5.34
CA LEU A 564 17.69 3.59 6.51
C LEU A 564 19.17 3.30 6.19
N LEU A 565 19.48 2.91 4.96
CA LEU A 565 20.87 2.83 4.51
C LEU A 565 21.51 4.22 4.43
N VAL A 566 20.80 5.23 3.94
CA VAL A 566 21.27 6.63 3.92
C VAL A 566 21.54 7.13 5.34
N THR A 567 20.64 6.85 6.28
CA THR A 567 20.80 7.27 7.70
C THR A 567 21.95 6.55 8.40
N THR A 568 22.30 5.34 7.93
CA THR A 568 23.44 4.60 8.45
C THR A 568 24.75 5.17 7.89
N ASN A 569 24.98 5.00 6.59
CA ASN A 569 26.22 5.35 5.92
C ASN A 569 25.92 5.83 4.48
N PRO A 570 25.99 7.16 4.21
CA PRO A 570 25.76 7.70 2.87
C PRO A 570 26.71 7.17 1.80
N ALA A 571 27.91 6.69 2.16
CA ALA A 571 28.84 6.10 1.20
C ALA A 571 28.36 4.73 0.68
N GLU A 572 27.40 4.11 1.35
CA GLU A 572 26.75 2.87 0.92
C GLU A 572 25.55 3.13 -0.01
N ILE A 573 25.34 4.35 -0.52
CA ILE A 573 24.31 4.65 -1.53
C ILE A 573 24.74 4.17 -2.92
N VAL A 574 23.77 3.83 -3.78
CA VAL A 574 24.03 3.43 -5.17
C VAL A 574 24.80 4.55 -5.88
N THR A 575 26.04 4.26 -6.28
CA THR A 575 26.90 5.16 -7.06
C THR A 575 27.00 4.75 -8.53
N ASP A 576 26.69 3.49 -8.83
CA ASP A 576 26.75 2.90 -10.16
C ASP A 576 25.78 1.72 -10.29
N TYR A 577 25.46 1.36 -11.53
CA TYR A 577 24.49 0.31 -11.85
C TYR A 577 24.85 -1.09 -11.34
N GLN A 578 26.12 -1.47 -11.27
CA GLN A 578 26.51 -2.79 -10.75
C GLN A 578 26.35 -2.87 -9.23
N SER A 579 26.64 -1.78 -8.53
CA SER A 579 26.40 -1.65 -7.09
C SER A 579 24.91 -1.66 -6.76
N ALA A 580 24.07 -1.10 -7.63
CA ALA A 580 22.61 -1.10 -7.55
C ALA A 580 22.06 -2.52 -7.47
N TRP A 581 22.49 -3.40 -8.37
CA TRP A 581 22.07 -4.80 -8.42
C TRP A 581 22.34 -5.57 -7.13
N LYS A 582 23.56 -5.45 -6.59
CA LYS A 582 23.92 -6.14 -5.33
C LYS A 582 23.11 -5.63 -4.15
N LYS A 583 22.77 -4.34 -4.14
CA LYS A 583 21.94 -3.74 -3.09
C LYS A 583 20.49 -4.18 -3.19
N MET A 584 19.92 -4.21 -4.40
CA MET A 584 18.58 -4.72 -4.63
C MET A 584 18.43 -6.17 -4.12
N GLN A 585 19.43 -7.04 -4.31
CA GLN A 585 19.40 -8.40 -3.74
C GLN A 585 19.38 -8.42 -2.21
N LYS A 586 20.19 -7.58 -1.55
CA LYS A 586 20.19 -7.47 -0.09
C LYS A 586 18.87 -6.90 0.43
N ARG A 587 18.30 -5.93 -0.28
CA ARG A 587 16.98 -5.38 -0.01
C ARG A 587 15.93 -6.47 -0.11
N ASP A 588 15.88 -7.23 -1.20
CA ASP A 588 14.91 -8.32 -1.38
C ASP A 588 15.01 -9.38 -0.27
N GLN A 589 16.23 -9.72 0.18
CA GLN A 589 16.44 -10.62 1.32
C GLN A 589 15.89 -10.04 2.63
N TRP A 590 16.09 -8.75 2.87
CA TRP A 590 15.53 -8.07 4.03
C TRP A 590 14.00 -8.00 3.95
N LEU A 591 13.46 -7.73 2.77
CA LEU A 591 12.01 -7.63 2.52
C LEU A 591 11.26 -8.94 2.77
N GLN A 592 11.90 -10.11 2.64
CA GLN A 592 11.27 -11.41 2.96
C GLN A 592 10.74 -11.48 4.41
N GLN A 593 11.25 -10.64 5.31
CA GLN A 593 10.80 -10.57 6.71
C GLN A 593 9.42 -9.93 6.86
N PHE A 594 8.94 -9.17 5.87
CA PHE A 594 7.63 -8.51 5.87
C PHE A 594 6.56 -9.29 5.08
N VAL A 595 6.97 -10.22 4.22
CA VAL A 595 6.10 -10.85 3.20
C VAL A 595 5.20 -11.96 3.78
N TYR A 596 5.05 -12.07 5.10
CA TYR A 596 4.30 -13.18 5.71
C TYR A 596 2.78 -12.99 5.82
N THR A 597 2.22 -11.81 5.53
CA THR A 597 0.85 -11.52 6.03
C THR A 597 -0.29 -11.32 5.03
N HIS A 598 -0.08 -11.04 3.74
CA HIS A 598 -1.25 -10.86 2.83
C HIS A 598 -0.97 -11.40 1.42
N GLN A 599 -1.31 -12.68 1.20
CA GLN A 599 -1.44 -13.27 -0.14
C GLN A 599 -2.86 -13.01 -0.65
N ASN A 600 -3.15 -11.77 -1.07
CA ASN A 600 -4.32 -11.55 -1.91
C ASN A 600 -3.90 -11.74 -3.38
N GLU A 601 -4.74 -12.41 -4.17
CA GLU A 601 -4.47 -12.74 -5.58
C GLU A 601 -4.46 -11.50 -6.51
N GLU A 602 -4.89 -10.37 -5.98
CA GLU A 602 -4.74 -9.07 -6.62
C GLU A 602 -3.35 -8.55 -6.28
N ASN A 603 -2.52 -8.26 -7.30
CA ASN A 603 -1.27 -7.53 -7.15
C ASN A 603 -1.58 -6.11 -6.62
N ASP A 604 -2.00 -6.02 -5.37
CA ASP A 604 -2.48 -4.79 -4.75
C ASP A 604 -1.31 -3.83 -4.63
N GLU A 605 -1.59 -2.56 -4.94
CA GLU A 605 -0.61 -1.48 -4.94
C GLU A 605 -0.25 -1.07 -3.50
N THR A 606 -1.03 -1.52 -2.50
CA THR A 606 -0.86 -1.28 -1.07
C THR A 606 0.31 -2.08 -0.48
N THR A 607 1.50 -1.51 -0.62
CA THR A 607 2.74 -2.00 0.02
C THR A 607 3.28 -0.99 1.04
N THR A 608 2.38 -0.21 1.58
CA THR A 608 2.65 0.82 2.56
C THR A 608 3.20 0.18 3.84
N PHE A 609 4.08 0.90 4.52
CA PHE A 609 4.46 0.56 5.88
C PHE A 609 3.27 0.90 6.79
N ASP A 610 2.29 0.00 6.88
CA ASP A 610 1.03 0.20 7.62
C ASP A 610 1.21 0.35 9.13
N GLY A 611 2.45 0.37 9.62
CA GLY A 611 2.77 0.56 11.04
C GLY A 611 2.38 -0.63 11.91
N THR A 612 2.27 -1.83 11.33
CA THR A 612 1.91 -3.04 12.09
C THR A 612 2.87 -3.23 13.27
N ILE A 613 2.43 -3.91 14.33
CA ILE A 613 3.26 -4.13 15.52
C ILE A 613 4.62 -4.75 15.14
N THR A 614 4.64 -5.72 14.22
CA THR A 614 5.87 -6.34 13.73
C THR A 614 6.77 -5.35 12.99
N GLN A 615 6.19 -4.50 12.15
CA GLN A 615 6.89 -3.45 11.42
C GLN A 615 7.50 -2.40 12.37
N ALA A 616 6.74 -1.95 13.37
CA ALA A 616 7.21 -1.02 14.40
C ALA A 616 8.32 -1.64 15.27
N LEU A 617 8.17 -2.89 15.72
CA LEU A 617 9.21 -3.59 16.49
C LEU A 617 10.50 -3.78 15.69
N LEU A 618 10.39 -4.03 14.39
CA LEU A 618 11.53 -4.11 13.49
C LEU A 618 12.20 -2.75 13.28
N MET A 619 11.46 -1.65 13.24
CA MET A 619 12.05 -0.31 13.24
C MET A 619 12.80 -0.03 14.55
N MET A 620 12.22 -0.39 15.69
CA MET A 620 12.82 -0.10 16.99
C MET A 620 14.07 -0.93 17.27
N ASN A 621 14.12 -2.19 16.80
CA ASN A 621 15.12 -3.18 17.20
C ASN A 621 15.87 -3.84 16.02
N GLY A 622 15.55 -3.47 14.78
CA GLY A 622 16.08 -4.13 13.60
C GLY A 622 17.55 -3.80 13.34
N PRO A 623 18.27 -4.68 12.62
CA PRO A 623 19.69 -4.51 12.35
C PRO A 623 20.04 -3.18 11.66
N LEU A 624 19.17 -2.66 10.78
CA LEU A 624 19.42 -1.40 10.06
C LEU A 624 19.44 -0.20 11.01
N VAL A 625 18.48 -0.12 11.93
CA VAL A 625 18.42 0.96 12.93
C VAL A 625 19.55 0.79 13.95
N GLN A 626 19.81 -0.44 14.42
CA GLN A 626 20.96 -0.70 15.30
C GLN A 626 22.29 -0.28 14.66
N ASN A 627 22.48 -0.56 13.37
CA ASN A 627 23.67 -0.15 12.62
C ASN A 627 23.77 1.38 12.47
N SER A 628 22.64 2.07 12.23
CA SER A 628 22.59 3.55 12.21
C SER A 628 23.00 4.18 13.54
N LEU A 629 22.74 3.46 14.65
CA LEU A 629 22.96 3.92 16.01
C LEU A 629 24.30 3.50 16.59
N ASP A 630 25.12 2.75 15.86
CA ASP A 630 26.45 2.35 16.33
C ASP A 630 27.45 3.51 16.19
N TYR A 631 27.81 4.11 17.32
CA TYR A 631 28.81 5.18 17.40
C TYR A 631 30.26 4.67 17.37
N ASN A 632 30.50 3.35 17.47
CA ASN A 632 31.84 2.77 17.31
C ASN A 632 32.23 2.62 15.84
N ARG A 633 31.23 2.51 14.97
CA ARG A 633 31.40 2.55 13.52
C ARG A 633 31.72 3.96 13.05
N LYS A 634 32.95 4.19 12.60
CA LYS A 634 33.46 5.53 12.23
C LYS A 634 32.82 6.12 10.97
N ASP A 635 32.18 5.28 10.18
CA ASP A 635 31.51 5.57 8.92
C ASP A 635 30.05 6.02 9.08
N THR A 636 29.50 6.00 10.30
CA THR A 636 28.08 6.35 10.52
C THR A 636 27.83 7.85 10.62
N ILE A 637 26.60 8.26 10.25
CA ILE A 637 26.13 9.63 10.48
C ILE A 637 26.25 10.02 11.95
N LEU A 638 25.84 9.13 12.88
CA LEU A 638 25.92 9.39 14.31
C LEU A 638 27.36 9.65 14.77
N ALA A 639 28.32 8.83 14.34
CA ALA A 639 29.73 9.02 14.66
C ALA A 639 30.29 10.33 14.09
N SER A 640 29.82 10.76 12.92
CA SER A 640 30.16 12.06 12.33
C SER A 640 29.50 13.22 13.07
N ALA A 641 28.28 13.05 13.57
CA ALA A 641 27.53 14.08 14.27
C ALA A 641 28.12 14.35 15.64
N ILE A 642 28.50 13.32 16.41
CA ILE A 642 29.07 13.48 17.75
C ILE A 642 30.38 14.30 17.74
N LYS A 643 31.10 14.32 16.61
CA LYS A 643 32.32 15.14 16.42
C LYS A 643 32.05 16.64 16.25
N GLU A 644 30.81 17.04 16.02
CA GLU A 644 30.45 18.45 15.87
C GLU A 644 30.71 19.24 17.18
N ARG A 645 31.06 20.51 17.01
CA ARG A 645 31.57 21.37 18.10
C ARG A 645 30.52 21.75 19.14
N SER A 646 29.26 21.91 18.72
CA SER A 646 28.17 22.37 19.59
C SER A 646 27.01 21.37 19.64
N PRO A 647 26.27 21.28 20.76
CA PRO A 647 25.05 20.48 20.85
C PRO A 647 24.05 20.83 19.73
N ASP A 648 23.92 22.11 19.40
CA ASP A 648 23.05 22.59 18.34
C ASP A 648 23.45 22.02 16.97
N ALA A 649 24.75 22.00 16.64
CA ALA A 649 25.24 21.42 15.39
C ALA A 649 25.01 19.90 15.33
N ARG A 650 25.19 19.20 16.45
CA ARG A 650 24.92 17.75 16.56
C ARG A 650 23.46 17.44 16.24
N ILE A 651 22.53 18.10 16.92
CA ILE A 651 21.08 17.88 16.73
C ILE A 651 20.65 18.26 15.31
N LYS A 652 21.12 19.41 14.80
CA LYS A 652 20.81 19.85 13.42
C LYS A 652 21.25 18.82 12.39
N LYS A 653 22.43 18.23 12.54
CA LYS A 653 22.95 17.20 11.62
C LYS A 653 22.15 15.90 11.67
N LEU A 654 21.76 15.45 12.87
CA LEU A 654 20.92 14.25 13.04
C LEU A 654 19.51 14.47 12.46
N SER A 655 18.91 15.62 12.73
CA SER A 655 17.60 16.02 12.19
C SER A 655 17.63 16.09 10.67
N LEU A 656 18.66 16.73 10.08
CA LEU A 656 18.80 16.83 8.63
C LEU A 656 18.99 15.45 7.98
N ALA A 657 19.71 14.54 8.64
CA ALA A 657 19.94 13.19 8.15
C ALA A 657 18.68 12.30 8.15
N ALA A 658 17.84 12.40 9.18
CA ALA A 658 16.63 11.59 9.27
C ALA A 658 15.43 12.23 8.57
N LEU A 659 15.19 13.52 8.83
CA LEU A 659 13.96 14.23 8.47
C LEU A 659 14.15 15.25 7.35
N THR A 660 15.38 15.46 6.86
CA THR A 660 15.66 16.40 5.75
C THR A 660 15.34 17.87 6.08
N ARG A 661 15.09 18.19 7.35
CA ARG A 661 14.87 19.56 7.84
C ARG A 661 15.70 19.86 9.08
N TYR A 662 15.86 21.14 9.36
CA TYR A 662 16.37 21.58 10.65
C TYR A 662 15.27 21.52 11.73
N PRO A 663 15.64 21.26 12.99
CA PRO A 663 14.69 21.31 14.10
C PRO A 663 14.22 22.76 14.30
N THR A 664 12.96 22.91 14.67
CA THR A 664 12.42 24.20 15.12
C THR A 664 13.13 24.67 16.40
N SER A 665 13.03 25.96 16.71
CA SER A 665 13.63 26.52 17.94
C SER A 665 13.12 25.84 19.22
N ARG A 666 11.84 25.40 19.21
CA ARG A 666 11.22 24.67 20.32
C ARG A 666 11.80 23.26 20.43
N GLU A 667 11.82 22.49 19.34
CA GLU A 667 12.40 21.15 19.30
C GLU A 667 13.87 21.16 19.73
N LEU A 668 14.66 22.11 19.21
CA LEU A 668 16.07 22.24 19.53
C LEU A 668 16.30 22.48 21.02
N THR A 669 15.47 23.32 21.64
CA THR A 669 15.55 23.64 23.08
C THR A 669 15.23 22.41 23.92
N GLU A 670 14.14 21.69 23.60
CA GLU A 670 13.74 20.49 24.33
C GLU A 670 14.74 19.34 24.16
N LEU A 671 15.24 19.10 22.94
CA LEU A 671 16.23 18.05 22.69
C LEU A 671 17.54 18.32 23.45
N LYS A 672 17.97 19.58 23.54
CA LYS A 672 19.13 19.95 24.38
C LYS A 672 18.90 19.67 25.85
N ARG A 673 17.69 19.95 26.35
CA ARG A 673 17.31 19.65 27.73
C ARG A 673 17.35 18.14 27.99
N LEU A 674 16.73 17.35 27.11
CA LEU A 674 16.69 15.88 27.20
C LEU A 674 18.09 15.26 27.15
N VAL A 675 18.95 15.69 26.22
CA VAL A 675 20.35 15.22 26.14
C VAL A 675 21.10 15.50 27.44
N LYS A 676 20.92 16.70 28.02
CA LYS A 676 21.57 17.09 29.28
C LYS A 676 21.09 16.23 30.46
N GLU A 677 19.79 15.99 30.57
CA GLU A 677 19.18 15.16 31.62
C GLU A 677 19.61 13.71 31.48
N ARG A 678 19.59 13.17 30.26
CA ARG A 678 20.04 11.80 29.97
C ARG A 678 21.52 11.60 30.28
N THR A 679 22.37 12.54 29.88
CA THR A 679 23.80 12.50 30.20
C THR A 679 24.03 12.50 31.72
N ARG A 680 23.31 13.34 32.47
CA ARG A 680 23.38 13.38 33.94
C ARG A 680 22.94 12.06 34.57
N TYR A 681 21.85 11.48 34.10
CA TYR A 681 21.35 10.18 34.56
C TYR A 681 22.35 9.05 34.31
N LEU A 682 22.95 8.99 33.12
CA LEU A 682 23.95 7.97 32.80
C LEU A 682 25.22 8.15 33.63
N THR A 683 25.66 9.40 33.81
CA THR A 683 26.83 9.70 34.65
C THR A 683 26.58 9.34 36.12
N SER A 684 25.38 9.53 36.66
CA SER A 684 25.03 9.11 38.03
C SER A 684 24.97 7.58 38.19
N ARG A 685 24.88 6.84 37.08
CA ARG A 685 24.97 5.38 37.01
C ARG A 685 26.39 4.87 36.68
N ASN A 686 27.42 5.69 36.89
CA ASN A 686 28.83 5.38 36.64
C ASN A 686 29.19 5.10 35.16
N VAL A 687 28.38 5.57 34.20
CA VAL A 687 28.78 5.55 32.79
C VAL A 687 29.80 6.66 32.54
N PRO A 688 30.94 6.39 31.87
CA PRO A 688 31.93 7.42 31.56
C PRO A 688 31.31 8.61 30.81
N PRO A 689 31.66 9.87 31.14
CA PRO A 689 30.98 11.05 30.58
C PRO A 689 30.95 11.09 29.05
N GLN A 690 32.03 10.64 28.39
CA GLN A 690 32.09 10.57 26.92
C GLN A 690 31.05 9.59 26.36
N ILE A 691 30.95 8.39 26.95
CA ILE A 691 29.99 7.36 26.55
C ILE A 691 28.55 7.82 26.87
N ALA A 692 28.34 8.46 28.02
CA ALA A 692 27.04 9.02 28.41
C ALA A 692 26.53 10.05 27.39
N VAL A 693 27.41 10.91 26.88
CA VAL A 693 27.07 11.86 25.82
C VAL A 693 26.75 11.15 24.52
N GLN A 694 27.56 10.15 24.11
CA GLN A 694 27.31 9.37 22.90
C GLN A 694 25.95 8.66 22.93
N GLN A 695 25.65 7.97 24.03
CA GLN A 695 24.35 7.31 24.26
C GLN A 695 23.18 8.32 24.27
N SER A 696 23.38 9.52 24.82
CA SER A 696 22.32 10.54 24.81
C SER A 696 21.97 11.02 23.39
N TYR A 697 22.96 11.13 22.48
CA TYR A 697 22.70 11.44 21.07
C TYR A 697 22.19 10.23 20.28
N GLN A 698 22.55 9.01 20.70
CA GLN A 698 21.97 7.78 20.18
C GLN A 698 20.45 7.76 20.42
N ASP A 699 20.00 8.11 21.63
CA ASP A 699 18.56 8.19 21.98
C ASP A 699 17.83 9.23 21.10
N VAL A 700 18.44 10.40 20.85
CA VAL A 700 17.88 11.42 19.96
C VAL A 700 17.76 10.91 18.52
N TYR A 701 18.79 10.24 18.01
CA TYR A 701 18.75 9.73 16.64
C TYR A 701 17.75 8.58 16.50
N TRP A 702 17.67 7.68 17.49
CA TRP A 702 16.66 6.63 17.55
C TRP A 702 15.25 7.22 17.52
N ALA A 703 15.00 8.30 18.28
CA ALA A 703 13.70 8.97 18.29
C ALA A 703 13.35 9.57 16.92
N TYR A 704 14.31 10.13 16.19
CA TYR A 704 14.09 10.62 14.83
C TYR A 704 13.78 9.48 13.85
N LEU A 705 14.50 8.37 13.89
CA LEU A 705 14.29 7.24 12.97
C LEU A 705 12.98 6.48 13.22
N ASN A 706 12.43 6.58 14.43
CA ASN A 706 11.17 5.93 14.82
C ASN A 706 9.99 6.91 14.92
N SER A 707 10.13 8.13 14.38
CA SER A 707 9.03 9.09 14.34
C SER A 707 8.10 8.82 13.16
N ASN A 708 6.83 9.23 13.28
CA ASN A 708 5.90 9.17 12.16
C ASN A 708 6.40 9.99 10.97
N GLU A 709 6.98 11.17 11.22
CA GLU A 709 7.55 12.02 10.16
C GLU A 709 8.62 11.28 9.33
N PHE A 710 9.39 10.37 9.95
CA PHE A 710 10.39 9.60 9.23
C PHE A 710 9.80 8.66 8.18
N ILE A 711 8.67 8.01 8.48
CA ILE A 711 8.04 7.01 7.61
C ILE A 711 7.03 7.60 6.62
N LEU A 712 6.79 8.91 6.67
CA LEU A 712 5.82 9.60 5.82
C LEU A 712 6.51 10.39 4.69
N ILE A 713 5.79 10.49 3.58
CA ILE A 713 6.07 11.33 2.42
C ILE A 713 4.99 12.42 2.45
N HIS A 714 5.39 13.63 2.80
CA HIS A 714 4.48 14.73 3.14
C HIS A 714 4.73 15.96 2.28
#